data_AF-A0AAV7H8M0-F1
#
_entry.id   AF-A0AAV7H8M0-F1
#
_cell.length_a   1.000
_cell.length_b   1.000
_cell.length_c   1.000
_cell.angle_alpha   90.00
_cell.angle_beta   90.00
_cell.angle_gamma   90.00
#
_symmetry.space_group_name_H-M   'P 1'
#
loop_
_entity.id
_entity.type
_entity.pdbx_description
1 polymer ?
#
loop_
_entity_poly.entity_id
_entity_poly.type
_entity_poly.pdbx_seq_one_letter_code
_entity_poly.pdbx_strand_id
1 'polypeptide(L)'
;MAEAIVLSVIENIASTIAGTALTKLTSLKSPLSEVHSRLEHLMSIFAVMSGSLKDIDEMKDYNHTVAAWAKQVRDIAFEVEDIVDEYSYLTRERHRKDFKGLFYSVLHICRDARTWYRTANHLQKIEIKLNNLTNMRKQFDINTRQRMTIGNNSRDDNGQIRRFAKSSHFKLENEINGIEQNRNVIENWLADNETGQYVIAVWGMAGVGKTTLATNVYNRQKKDSRFNSFAWISVTQTYNINGLLRNIILDLYEGKMEAIPQSLNTMDYRHLVQILQAFLHQKKYLIVLDDIWSTEVWTYLKNAFLDCKLGSRIIITTRVYDVAVNATNKCHIIELKPLQKDQAQRLFCRTVFGDGTIKYPHDFEELTQKFLHKCEGLPLAIVCIGRLLSVKDKDIILWQRIYDGLNIGSTDLRNVYNIFRISFNDLPVYLKSCLLYCSMFPEGYKIPRKKLIRLWVAEGFVQKQGSNSLEEVAEEYLNELTHRCLLQTPHKTYKPIKLQYIIHDLIRDFLLTKSREDDFCEVYRGGELSGDIRRLAISNNASYLRLETSHHLRSIFLFDPKASFINLTLQNLFSCFRLLKVLDISFAPIEKLPREIYNLFNLHYLGLRGTKIKKISKSLGRLHNLQTLDVWKTNLDNLPSTVAKLKRLRHILAGKYFVLYGNEFEISFVTAPRKICDLVDLQTIKYLAANDEIVKQIGNLTQLRSLQIGRVTEWQSEELLVALCKMERLKKLSVFSESLSVIFNWEAFPSLPPYLQ
;
A
#
# COMPACT_ATOMS: atom_id res chain seq x y z
N MET A 1 15.61 4.73 10.09
CA MET A 1 14.24 5.31 10.25
C MET A 1 14.13 6.56 11.13
N ALA A 2 14.99 6.74 12.15
CA ALA A 2 14.92 7.88 13.07
C ALA A 2 14.82 9.26 12.38
N GLU A 3 15.60 9.51 11.32
CA GLU A 3 15.55 10.78 10.58
C GLU A 3 14.15 11.05 9.97
N ALA A 4 13.52 10.03 9.39
CA ALA A 4 12.19 10.16 8.79
C ALA A 4 11.14 10.60 9.80
N ILE A 5 11.22 10.03 11.00
CA ILE A 5 10.28 10.32 12.09
C ILE A 5 10.53 11.73 12.61
N VAL A 6 11.79 12.12 12.80
CA VAL A 6 12.15 13.48 13.21
C VAL A 6 11.66 14.52 12.19
N LEU A 7 11.86 14.30 10.89
CA LEU A 7 11.37 15.20 9.85
C LEU A 7 9.83 15.28 9.86
N SER A 8 9.14 14.14 10.00
CA SER A 8 7.68 14.13 10.15
C SER A 8 7.20 14.90 11.37
N VAL A 9 7.93 14.83 12.50
CA VAL A 9 7.58 15.56 13.73
C VAL A 9 7.77 17.07 13.53
N ILE A 10 8.86 17.50 12.90
CA ILE A 10 9.11 18.91 12.56
C ILE A 10 7.94 19.47 11.75
N GLU A 11 7.49 18.74 10.72
CA GLU A 11 6.36 19.18 9.89
C GLU A 11 5.04 19.20 10.66
N ASN A 12 4.78 18.21 11.50
CA ASN A 12 3.58 18.18 12.34
C ASN A 12 3.55 19.35 13.33
N ILE A 13 4.69 19.67 13.96
CA ILE A 13 4.83 20.84 14.83
C ILE A 13 4.56 22.12 14.03
N ALA A 14 5.21 22.30 12.89
CA ALA A 14 5.04 23.47 12.02
C ALA A 14 3.58 23.66 11.59
N SER A 15 2.91 22.58 11.17
CA SER A 15 1.49 22.62 10.79
C SER A 15 0.58 22.97 11.98
N THR A 16 0.92 22.51 13.18
CA THR A 16 0.12 22.74 14.40
C THR A 16 0.26 24.19 14.89
N ILE A 17 1.48 24.73 14.85
CA ILE A 17 1.80 26.12 15.13
C ILE A 17 1.09 27.04 14.13
N ALA A 18 1.22 26.76 12.82
CA ALA A 18 0.57 27.57 11.79
C ALA A 18 -0.96 27.57 11.93
N GLY A 19 -1.55 26.42 12.28
CA GLY A 19 -2.99 26.29 12.50
C GLY A 19 -3.52 27.03 13.74
N THR A 20 -2.68 27.27 14.75
CA THR A 20 -3.05 27.99 15.98
C THR A 20 -2.76 29.49 15.91
N ALA A 21 -1.77 29.92 15.11
CA ALA A 21 -1.48 31.34 14.86
C ALA A 21 -2.63 32.10 14.16
N LEU A 22 -3.45 31.40 13.37
CA LEU A 22 -4.66 31.95 12.72
C LEU A 22 -5.79 32.29 13.71
N THR A 23 -5.76 31.74 14.93
CA THR A 23 -6.71 32.08 16.00
C THR A 23 -6.04 33.09 16.94
N LYS A 24 -6.45 34.36 16.90
CA LYS A 24 -5.90 35.47 17.73
C LYS A 24 -5.58 35.05 19.17
N LEU A 25 -4.31 34.71 19.43
CA LEU A 25 -3.75 34.42 20.76
C LEU A 25 -3.22 35.71 21.42
N THR A 26 -3.94 36.82 21.31
CA THR A 26 -3.42 38.16 21.65
C THR A 26 -3.79 38.68 23.04
N SER A 27 -4.13 37.85 24.02
CA SER A 27 -4.23 38.37 25.39
C SER A 27 -4.00 37.32 26.47
N LEU A 28 -2.98 37.60 27.29
CA LEU A 28 -2.56 36.98 28.56
C LEU A 28 -1.57 35.81 28.43
N LYS A 29 -0.45 35.94 29.17
CA LYS A 29 0.53 34.88 29.50
C LYS A 29 -0.23 33.66 30.00
N SER A 30 -0.52 32.73 29.11
CA SER A 30 -1.32 31.54 29.41
C SER A 30 -0.44 30.31 29.27
N PRO A 31 -0.68 29.22 30.03
CA PRO A 31 0.05 27.95 29.89
C PRO A 31 0.13 27.43 28.45
N LEU A 32 -0.78 27.87 27.57
CA LEU A 32 -0.80 27.54 26.15
C LEU A 32 0.34 28.21 25.35
N SER A 33 0.71 29.45 25.65
CA SER A 33 1.84 30.13 24.99
C SER A 33 3.17 29.50 25.36
N GLU A 34 3.28 28.96 26.57
CA GLU A 34 4.47 28.20 27.00
C GLU A 34 4.60 26.90 26.20
N VAL A 35 3.52 26.13 26.03
CA VAL A 35 3.53 24.93 25.18
C VAL A 35 3.97 25.27 23.75
N HIS A 36 3.46 26.36 23.18
CA HIS A 36 3.82 26.80 21.83
C HIS A 36 5.32 27.11 21.71
N SER A 37 5.86 27.93 22.62
CA SER A 37 7.29 28.28 22.65
C SER A 37 8.19 27.05 22.80
N ARG A 38 7.78 26.07 23.62
CA ARG A 38 8.49 24.80 23.78
C ARG A 38 8.47 23.94 22.52
N LEU A 39 7.33 23.89 21.82
CA LEU A 39 7.25 23.19 20.54
C LEU A 39 8.16 23.83 19.47
N GLU A 40 8.24 25.15 19.40
CA GLU A 40 9.19 25.86 18.52
C GLU A 40 10.65 25.54 18.86
N HIS A 41 10.98 25.49 20.16
CA HIS A 41 12.31 25.13 20.62
C HIS A 41 12.66 23.67 20.28
N LEU A 42 11.74 22.72 20.53
CA LEU A 42 11.92 21.31 20.15
C LEU A 42 12.08 21.14 18.64
N MET A 43 11.32 21.87 17.83
CA MET A 43 11.45 21.86 16.37
C MET A 43 12.88 22.27 15.95
N SER A 44 13.47 23.26 16.63
CA SER A 44 14.85 23.70 16.39
C SER A 44 15.87 22.63 16.78
N ILE A 45 15.70 21.98 17.93
CA ILE A 45 16.56 20.86 18.38
C ILE A 45 16.49 19.69 17.38
N PHE A 46 15.28 19.31 16.98
CA PHE A 46 15.06 18.24 16.02
C PHE A 46 15.64 18.55 14.64
N ALA A 47 15.62 19.81 14.20
CA ALA A 47 16.26 20.21 12.95
C ALA A 47 17.78 19.91 12.98
N VAL A 48 18.47 20.25 14.07
CA VAL A 48 19.89 19.94 14.26
C VAL A 48 20.14 18.42 14.36
N MET A 49 19.29 17.71 15.09
CA MET A 49 19.39 16.26 15.21
C MET A 49 19.10 15.54 13.89
N SER A 50 18.24 16.08 13.03
CA SER A 50 17.93 15.48 11.72
C SER A 50 19.16 15.45 10.82
N GLY A 51 19.91 16.57 10.73
CA GLY A 51 21.18 16.61 10.00
C GLY A 51 22.19 15.61 10.57
N SER A 52 22.22 15.48 11.89
CA SER A 52 23.08 14.52 12.57
C SER A 52 22.71 13.06 12.33
N LEU A 53 21.40 12.76 12.30
CA LEU A 53 20.88 11.42 12.04
C LEU A 53 21.14 10.99 10.59
N LYS A 54 21.08 11.95 9.66
CA LYS A 54 21.44 11.77 8.26
C LYS A 54 22.90 11.36 8.13
N ASP A 55 23.80 11.99 8.88
CA ASP A 55 25.24 11.73 8.81
C ASP A 55 25.64 10.35 9.38
N ILE A 56 24.77 9.71 10.18
CA ILE A 56 25.08 8.46 10.88
C ILE A 56 24.13 7.30 10.52
N ASP A 57 23.17 7.48 9.59
CA ASP A 57 22.14 6.47 9.29
C ASP A 57 22.76 5.12 8.86
N GLU A 58 23.89 5.15 8.16
CA GLU A 58 24.64 3.96 7.74
C GLU A 58 25.50 3.34 8.85
N MET A 59 25.93 4.14 9.85
CA MET A 59 26.77 3.65 10.96
C MET A 59 25.97 2.89 12.02
N LYS A 60 24.63 3.04 12.03
CA LYS A 60 23.73 2.36 12.99
C LYS A 60 23.78 0.85 12.88
N ASP A 61 24.05 0.32 11.70
CA ASP A 61 24.06 -1.13 11.49
C ASP A 61 25.30 -1.81 12.12
N TYR A 62 26.33 -1.04 12.51
CA TYR A 62 27.63 -1.59 12.94
C TYR A 62 28.13 -1.02 14.28
N ASN A 63 27.67 0.16 14.67
CA ASN A 63 28.01 0.78 15.93
C ASN A 63 26.79 0.76 16.85
N HIS A 64 26.78 -0.16 17.82
CA HIS A 64 25.71 -0.31 18.79
C HIS A 64 25.42 0.98 19.57
N THR A 65 26.42 1.82 19.83
CA THR A 65 26.25 3.12 20.50
C THR A 65 25.50 4.10 19.59
N VAL A 66 25.82 4.13 18.30
CA VAL A 66 25.12 4.95 17.30
C VAL A 66 23.67 4.46 17.12
N ALA A 67 23.48 3.14 17.06
CA ALA A 67 22.17 2.51 16.97
C ALA A 67 21.30 2.88 18.19
N ALA A 68 21.86 2.74 19.40
CA ALA A 68 21.17 3.06 20.65
C ALA A 68 20.85 4.55 20.77
N TRP A 69 21.75 5.44 20.35
CA TRP A 69 21.49 6.88 20.33
C TRP A 69 20.37 7.22 19.35
N ALA A 70 20.42 6.69 18.14
CA ALA A 70 19.40 6.93 17.12
C ALA A 70 18.02 6.39 17.53
N LYS A 71 18.00 5.23 18.19
CA LYS A 71 16.78 4.66 18.80
C LYS A 71 16.20 5.62 19.85
N GLN A 72 17.00 6.13 20.77
CA GLN A 72 16.52 7.08 21.78
C GLN A 72 15.97 8.38 21.16
N VAL A 73 16.64 8.94 20.16
CA VAL A 73 16.12 10.14 19.46
C VAL A 73 14.79 9.84 18.78
N ARG A 74 14.67 8.67 18.14
CA ARG A 74 13.44 8.22 17.50
C ARG A 74 12.29 8.07 18.50
N ASP A 75 12.55 7.43 19.63
CA ASP A 75 11.54 7.16 20.65
C ASP A 75 11.05 8.48 21.30
N ILE A 76 11.95 9.46 21.48
CA ILE A 76 11.55 10.82 21.89
C ILE A 76 10.75 11.54 20.79
N ALA A 77 11.15 11.42 19.53
CA ALA A 77 10.40 12.02 18.42
C ALA A 77 8.98 11.46 18.35
N PHE A 78 8.81 10.17 18.57
CA PHE A 78 7.53 9.50 18.73
C PHE A 78 6.71 10.07 19.90
N GLU A 79 7.31 10.22 21.08
CA GLU A 79 6.68 10.85 22.25
C GLU A 79 6.19 12.27 21.94
N VAL A 80 7.00 13.08 21.24
CA VAL A 80 6.60 14.43 20.82
C VAL A 80 5.48 14.41 19.79
N GLU A 81 5.49 13.49 18.82
CA GLU A 81 4.41 13.34 17.84
C GLU A 81 3.06 13.09 18.53
N ASP A 82 3.05 12.28 19.59
CA ASP A 82 1.85 11.95 20.34
C ASP A 82 1.33 13.17 21.11
N ILE A 83 2.24 13.94 21.72
CA ILE A 83 1.91 15.20 22.42
C ILE A 83 1.33 16.22 21.44
N VAL A 84 1.90 16.36 20.24
CA VAL A 84 1.43 17.31 19.21
C VAL A 84 0.03 16.95 18.73
N ASP A 85 -0.25 15.66 18.53
CA ASP A 85 -1.59 15.18 18.15
C ASP A 85 -2.61 15.38 19.29
N GLU A 86 -2.22 15.10 20.54
CA GLU A 86 -3.06 15.37 21.71
C GLU A 86 -3.32 16.87 21.90
N TYR A 87 -2.30 17.71 21.71
CA TYR A 87 -2.40 19.17 21.72
C TYR A 87 -3.40 19.66 20.66
N SER A 88 -3.30 19.13 19.44
CA SER A 88 -4.21 19.45 18.33
C SER A 88 -5.66 19.04 18.62
N TYR A 89 -5.86 17.94 19.33
CA TYR A 89 -7.18 17.50 19.78
C TYR A 89 -7.76 18.46 20.84
N LEU A 90 -6.99 18.75 21.90
CA LEU A 90 -7.44 19.57 23.04
C LEU A 90 -7.75 21.02 22.63
N THR A 91 -6.91 21.63 21.81
CA THR A 91 -7.12 23.00 21.30
C THR A 91 -8.43 23.12 20.52
N ARG A 92 -8.79 22.12 19.71
CA ARG A 92 -10.04 22.12 18.93
C ARG A 92 -11.29 21.78 19.75
N GLU A 93 -11.17 20.97 20.80
CA GLU A 93 -12.29 20.74 21.72
C GLU A 93 -12.71 22.03 22.46
N ARG A 94 -11.76 22.90 22.80
CA ARG A 94 -12.02 24.20 23.44
C ARG A 94 -12.93 25.09 22.59
N HIS A 95 -12.60 25.27 21.31
CA HIS A 95 -13.41 26.05 20.37
C HIS A 95 -14.85 25.53 20.20
N ARG A 96 -15.08 24.23 20.39
CA ARG A 96 -16.42 23.64 20.31
C ARG A 96 -17.28 23.93 21.54
N LYS A 97 -16.66 24.13 22.70
CA LYS A 97 -17.34 24.32 24.00
C LYS A 97 -17.54 25.81 24.34
N ASP A 98 -16.72 26.72 23.80
CA ASP A 98 -16.92 28.18 23.94
C ASP A 98 -18.28 28.66 23.36
N PHE A 99 -18.92 27.87 22.49
CA PHE A 99 -20.28 28.11 22.00
C PHE A 99 -21.41 27.79 23.01
N LYS A 100 -21.10 27.35 24.24
CA LYS A 100 -22.09 26.95 25.26
C LYS A 100 -21.87 27.61 26.64
N GLY A 101 -21.95 28.94 26.72
CA GLY A 101 -22.31 29.69 27.94
C GLY A 101 -21.24 29.91 29.04
N LEU A 102 -21.36 31.03 29.77
CA LEU A 102 -20.35 31.63 30.65
C LEU A 102 -20.04 30.89 31.97
N PHE A 103 -20.99 30.19 32.62
CA PHE A 103 -20.73 29.51 33.90
C PHE A 103 -20.12 28.09 33.74
N TYR A 104 -20.20 27.50 32.55
CA TYR A 104 -19.48 26.25 32.20
C TYR A 104 -17.99 26.48 31.88
N SER A 105 -17.54 27.74 31.84
CA SER A 105 -16.19 28.12 31.40
C SER A 105 -15.12 27.98 32.49
N VAL A 106 -15.39 28.32 33.75
CA VAL A 106 -14.33 28.46 34.79
C VAL A 106 -13.72 27.12 35.24
N LEU A 107 -14.55 26.09 35.47
CA LEU A 107 -14.07 24.74 35.84
C LEU A 107 -13.30 24.06 34.69
N HIS A 108 -13.65 24.36 33.44
CA HIS A 108 -12.95 23.87 32.25
C HIS A 108 -11.68 24.66 31.96
N ILE A 109 -11.66 25.98 32.15
CA ILE A 109 -10.45 26.81 32.06
C ILE A 109 -9.38 26.32 33.04
N CYS A 110 -9.76 25.98 34.28
CA CYS A 110 -8.82 25.43 35.27
C CYS A 110 -8.35 24.00 34.93
N ARG A 111 -9.25 23.13 34.44
CA ARG A 111 -8.90 21.76 33.99
C ARG A 111 -8.00 21.78 32.76
N ASP A 112 -8.26 22.69 31.83
CA ASP A 112 -7.48 22.90 30.61
C ASP A 112 -6.12 23.52 30.96
N ALA A 113 -6.08 24.55 31.85
CA ALA A 113 -4.83 25.13 32.33
C ALA A 113 -3.92 24.10 33.03
N ARG A 114 -4.49 23.21 33.86
CA ARG A 114 -3.73 22.11 34.48
C ARG A 114 -3.21 21.12 33.45
N THR A 115 -4.01 20.82 32.41
CA THR A 115 -3.60 19.94 31.31
C THR A 115 -2.46 20.58 30.52
N TRP A 116 -2.56 21.87 30.17
CA TRP A 116 -1.51 22.61 29.49
C TRP A 116 -0.23 22.73 30.31
N TYR A 117 -0.33 22.97 31.62
CA TYR A 117 0.83 23.00 32.51
C TYR A 117 1.51 21.62 32.60
N ARG A 118 0.73 20.54 32.63
CA ARG A 118 1.27 19.17 32.53
C ARG A 118 1.97 18.94 31.20
N THR A 119 1.37 19.35 30.08
CA THR A 119 1.98 19.25 28.75
C THR A 119 3.27 20.06 28.66
N ALA A 120 3.29 21.32 29.15
CA ALA A 120 4.48 22.17 29.17
C ALA A 120 5.61 21.55 30.00
N ASN A 121 5.31 21.05 31.20
CA ASN A 121 6.29 20.34 32.03
C ASN A 121 6.77 19.05 31.36
N HIS A 122 5.90 18.36 30.62
CA HIS A 122 6.29 17.16 29.88
C HIS A 122 7.26 17.49 28.75
N LEU A 123 6.97 18.52 27.96
CA LEU A 123 7.86 19.04 26.92
C LEU A 123 9.18 19.53 27.52
N GLN A 124 9.17 20.18 28.69
CA GLN A 124 10.40 20.56 29.39
C GLN A 124 11.28 19.36 29.75
N LYS A 125 10.68 18.28 30.25
CA LYS A 125 11.42 17.04 30.53
C LYS A 125 12.02 16.45 29.25
N ILE A 126 11.29 16.51 28.14
CA ILE A 126 11.76 16.06 26.84
C ILE A 126 12.95 16.90 26.35
N GLU A 127 12.88 18.23 26.48
CA GLU A 127 14.00 19.13 26.16
C GLU A 127 15.25 18.76 26.96
N ILE A 128 15.11 18.47 28.26
CA ILE A 128 16.22 18.02 29.11
C ILE A 128 16.78 16.67 28.62
N LYS A 129 15.93 15.70 28.30
CA LYS A 129 16.36 14.41 27.72
C LYS A 129 17.15 14.62 26.42
N LEU A 130 16.66 15.46 25.50
CA LEU A 130 17.31 15.74 24.22
C LEU A 130 18.65 16.47 24.38
N ASN A 131 18.74 17.40 25.33
CA ASN A 131 20.01 18.07 25.67
C ASN A 131 21.02 17.07 26.22
N ASN A 132 20.58 16.14 27.07
CA ASN A 132 21.43 15.05 27.58
C ASN A 132 21.90 14.13 26.44
N LEU A 133 21.03 13.76 25.48
CA LEU A 133 21.43 12.99 24.30
C LEU A 133 22.46 13.73 23.44
N THR A 134 22.34 15.06 23.33
CA THR A 134 23.29 15.90 22.59
C THR A 134 24.64 15.93 23.30
N ASN A 135 24.66 15.97 24.63
CA ASN A 135 25.87 15.92 25.45
C ASN A 135 26.52 14.52 25.42
N MET A 136 25.74 13.45 25.55
CA MET A 136 26.23 12.07 25.43
C MET A 136 26.89 11.84 24.08
N ARG A 137 26.34 12.38 22.99
CA ARG A 137 26.97 12.28 21.68
C ARG A 137 28.38 12.88 21.65
N LYS A 138 28.57 14.04 22.29
CA LYS A 138 29.89 14.69 22.42
C LYS A 138 30.83 13.88 23.33
N GLN A 139 30.30 13.32 24.41
CA GLN A 139 31.07 12.59 25.41
C GLN A 139 31.57 11.23 24.93
N PHE A 140 30.76 10.50 24.16
CA PHE A 140 31.10 9.18 23.61
C PHE A 140 31.82 9.23 22.27
N ASP A 141 32.30 10.42 21.87
CA ASP A 141 33.00 10.67 20.61
C ASP A 141 32.31 9.97 19.44
N ILE A 142 30.99 10.18 19.31
CA ILE A 142 30.22 9.77 18.13
C ILE A 142 30.60 10.74 16.98
N ASN A 143 31.89 10.74 16.66
CA ASN A 143 32.53 11.54 15.66
C ASN A 143 32.35 10.86 14.32
N THR A 144 31.97 11.67 13.33
CA THR A 144 32.05 11.40 11.91
C THR A 144 33.52 11.22 11.51
N ARG A 145 34.16 10.09 11.84
CA ARG A 145 35.41 9.71 11.18
C ARG A 145 35.08 9.48 9.70
N GLN A 146 35.62 10.36 8.86
CA GLN A 146 35.63 10.36 7.38
C GLN A 146 34.35 9.85 6.69
N ARG A 147 33.68 10.75 5.96
CA ARG A 147 32.65 10.46 4.94
C ARG A 147 32.72 9.02 4.40
N MET A 148 31.80 8.16 4.85
CA MET A 148 31.29 7.03 4.06
C MET A 148 30.09 7.46 3.20
N THR A 149 29.96 8.74 2.84
CA THR A 149 28.85 9.20 1.99
C THR A 149 28.92 8.50 0.63
N ILE A 150 28.02 7.55 0.40
CA ILE A 150 27.49 7.23 -0.93
C ILE A 150 26.86 8.55 -1.39
N GLY A 151 27.44 9.17 -2.41
CA GLY A 151 27.22 10.58 -2.75
C GLY A 151 25.73 10.94 -2.82
N ASN A 152 25.36 11.99 -2.09
CA ASN A 152 24.18 12.80 -2.39
C ASN A 152 24.71 14.13 -2.95
N ASN A 153 25.10 14.11 -4.22
CA ASN A 153 25.39 15.35 -4.93
C ASN A 153 24.10 15.86 -5.59
N SER A 154 23.49 16.82 -4.92
CA SER A 154 22.69 17.89 -5.51
C SER A 154 21.30 17.53 -6.07
N ARG A 155 20.52 18.58 -6.30
CA ARG A 155 19.12 18.59 -6.74
C ARG A 155 18.89 17.91 -8.11
N ASP A 156 19.94 17.46 -8.81
CA ASP A 156 19.87 16.84 -10.13
C ASP A 156 19.49 15.34 -10.12
N ASP A 157 19.87 14.57 -9.08
CA ASP A 157 19.50 13.14 -8.97
C ASP A 157 17.98 12.94 -8.90
N ASN A 158 17.29 13.79 -8.13
CA ASN A 158 15.82 13.81 -8.07
C ASN A 158 15.19 14.14 -9.44
N GLY A 159 15.87 14.91 -10.28
CA GLY A 159 15.44 15.24 -11.63
C GLY A 159 15.55 14.06 -12.59
N GLN A 160 16.65 13.31 -12.55
CA GLN A 160 16.85 12.10 -13.35
C GLN A 160 15.89 10.97 -12.92
N ILE A 161 15.78 10.70 -11.61
CA ILE A 161 14.88 9.68 -11.06
C ILE A 161 13.42 9.94 -11.47
N ARG A 162 12.95 11.20 -11.40
CA ARG A 162 11.61 11.59 -11.86
C ARG A 162 11.39 11.41 -13.36
N ARG A 163 12.42 11.60 -14.19
CA ARG A 163 12.35 11.37 -15.65
C ARG A 163 12.28 9.87 -15.97
N PHE A 164 13.07 9.04 -15.29
CA PHE A 164 13.07 7.58 -15.50
C PHE A 164 11.83 6.89 -14.89
N ALA A 165 11.34 7.33 -13.72
CA ALA A 165 10.14 6.78 -13.07
C ALA A 165 8.87 6.95 -13.92
N LYS A 166 8.77 8.02 -14.72
CA LYS A 166 7.66 8.21 -15.68
C LYS A 166 7.67 7.22 -16.85
N SER A 167 8.83 6.63 -17.16
CA SER A 167 9.02 5.70 -18.28
C SER A 167 8.88 4.21 -17.89
N SER A 168 8.92 3.89 -16.59
CA SER A 168 8.92 2.50 -16.08
C SER A 168 7.61 1.75 -16.33
N HIS A 169 6.50 2.45 -16.56
CA HIS A 169 5.19 1.85 -16.86
C HIS A 169 5.13 1.06 -18.17
N PHE A 170 6.09 1.24 -19.09
CA PHE A 170 5.96 0.74 -20.47
C PHE A 170 6.86 -0.45 -20.83
N LYS A 171 7.86 -0.84 -20.02
CA LYS A 171 9.05 -1.52 -20.56
C LYS A 171 9.44 -2.93 -20.03
N LEU A 172 8.54 -3.69 -19.42
CA LEU A 172 8.91 -5.02 -18.85
C LEU A 172 8.57 -6.27 -19.68
N GLU A 173 7.83 -6.18 -20.80
CA GLU A 173 7.40 -7.42 -21.51
C GLU A 173 8.32 -7.92 -22.61
N ASN A 174 9.17 -7.08 -23.23
CA ASN A 174 9.69 -7.51 -24.52
C ASN A 174 10.86 -8.49 -24.44
N GLU A 175 11.66 -8.55 -23.37
CA GLU A 175 12.90 -9.33 -23.44
C GLU A 175 13.40 -9.73 -22.05
N ILE A 176 12.80 -10.78 -21.48
CA ILE A 176 13.35 -11.48 -20.31
C ILE A 176 14.38 -12.47 -20.85
N ASN A 177 15.65 -12.06 -20.90
CA ASN A 177 16.75 -12.92 -21.32
C ASN A 177 17.09 -13.95 -20.23
N GLY A 178 17.41 -15.18 -20.63
CA GLY A 178 17.82 -16.26 -19.72
C GLY A 178 16.68 -17.22 -19.34
N ILE A 179 15.47 -17.02 -19.87
CA ILE A 179 14.33 -17.94 -19.67
C ILE A 179 13.94 -18.70 -20.95
N GLU A 180 14.55 -18.40 -22.10
CA GLU A 180 14.13 -18.91 -23.41
C GLU A 180 14.20 -20.42 -23.51
N GLN A 181 15.27 -21.03 -22.99
CA GLN A 181 15.44 -22.49 -23.02
C GLN A 181 14.31 -23.18 -22.26
N ASN A 182 14.12 -22.80 -20.98
CA ASN A 182 13.06 -23.36 -20.14
C ASN A 182 11.66 -23.04 -20.67
N ARG A 183 11.46 -21.85 -21.24
CA ARG A 183 10.21 -21.46 -21.89
C ARG A 183 9.90 -22.39 -23.07
N ASN A 184 10.86 -22.60 -23.96
CA ASN A 184 10.66 -23.45 -25.14
C ASN A 184 10.35 -24.90 -24.71
N VAL A 185 10.98 -25.40 -23.64
CA VAL A 185 10.64 -26.73 -23.08
C VAL A 185 9.18 -26.78 -22.61
N ILE A 186 8.72 -25.79 -21.83
CA ILE A 186 7.32 -25.73 -21.39
C ILE A 186 6.38 -25.57 -22.58
N GLU A 187 6.69 -24.70 -23.54
CA GLU A 187 5.88 -24.49 -24.74
C GLU A 187 5.76 -25.78 -25.57
N ASN A 188 6.82 -26.59 -25.67
CA ASN A 188 6.78 -27.89 -26.33
C ASN A 188 5.86 -28.88 -25.60
N TRP A 189 5.92 -28.95 -24.26
CA TRP A 189 4.99 -29.78 -23.48
C TRP A 189 3.54 -29.30 -23.65
N LEU A 190 3.30 -27.98 -23.57
CA LEU A 190 1.98 -27.43 -23.83
C LEU A 190 1.48 -27.69 -25.26
N ALA A 191 2.40 -27.90 -26.20
CA ALA A 191 2.11 -28.20 -27.60
C ALA A 191 1.89 -29.68 -27.92
N ASP A 192 2.14 -30.56 -26.96
CA ASP A 192 1.96 -31.98 -27.13
C ASP A 192 0.49 -32.33 -27.47
N ASN A 193 0.32 -33.25 -28.42
CA ASN A 193 -0.97 -33.79 -28.85
C ASN A 193 -1.51 -34.87 -27.91
N GLU A 194 -0.81 -35.17 -26.81
CA GLU A 194 -1.34 -36.00 -25.74
C GLU A 194 -2.72 -35.52 -25.25
N THR A 195 -3.69 -36.43 -25.29
CA THR A 195 -5.08 -36.18 -24.92
C THR A 195 -5.28 -36.15 -23.41
N GLY A 196 -4.44 -36.82 -22.62
CA GLY A 196 -4.51 -36.80 -21.16
C GLY A 196 -4.24 -35.42 -20.56
N GLN A 197 -4.83 -35.15 -19.41
CA GLN A 197 -4.36 -34.07 -18.55
C GLN A 197 -3.02 -34.44 -17.92
N TYR A 198 -2.09 -33.49 -17.91
CA TYR A 198 -0.94 -33.58 -17.02
C TYR A 198 -0.52 -32.21 -16.48
N VAL A 199 0.34 -32.28 -15.48
CA VAL A 199 0.82 -31.15 -14.69
C VAL A 199 2.29 -30.92 -15.00
N ILE A 200 2.66 -29.66 -15.21
CA ILE A 200 4.03 -29.20 -15.38
C ILE A 200 4.43 -28.50 -14.09
N ALA A 201 5.47 -28.99 -13.42
CA ALA A 201 5.96 -28.38 -12.19
C ALA A 201 7.27 -27.61 -12.45
N VAL A 202 7.26 -26.33 -12.13
CA VAL A 202 8.43 -25.45 -12.17
C VAL A 202 8.86 -25.19 -10.72
N TRP A 203 9.97 -25.76 -10.31
CA TRP A 203 10.47 -25.62 -8.95
C TRP A 203 11.84 -24.93 -8.91
N GLY A 204 12.20 -24.39 -7.75
CA GLY A 204 13.48 -23.69 -7.54
C GLY A 204 13.41 -22.67 -6.41
N MET A 205 14.54 -22.12 -6.02
CA MET A 205 14.62 -21.20 -4.88
C MET A 205 13.86 -19.87 -5.10
N ALA A 206 13.64 -19.12 -4.02
CA ALA A 206 12.96 -17.83 -4.09
C ALA A 206 13.76 -16.82 -4.94
N GLY A 207 13.08 -15.96 -5.70
CA GLY A 207 13.74 -14.94 -6.53
C GLY A 207 14.41 -15.44 -7.82
N VAL A 208 14.39 -16.76 -8.10
CA VAL A 208 15.00 -17.35 -9.32
C VAL A 208 14.22 -17.10 -10.62
N GLY A 209 12.99 -16.59 -10.53
CA GLY A 209 12.17 -16.24 -11.70
C GLY A 209 11.10 -17.26 -12.13
N LYS A 210 10.67 -18.16 -11.23
CA LYS A 210 9.58 -19.13 -11.50
C LYS A 210 8.30 -18.46 -12.01
N THR A 211 7.77 -17.51 -11.25
CA THR A 211 6.57 -16.72 -11.59
C THR A 211 6.76 -15.97 -12.91
N THR A 212 7.96 -15.43 -13.15
CA THR A 212 8.31 -14.74 -14.39
C THR A 212 8.25 -15.66 -15.60
N LEU A 213 8.80 -16.88 -15.50
CA LEU A 213 8.75 -17.89 -16.56
C LEU A 213 7.30 -18.33 -16.82
N ALA A 214 6.56 -18.70 -15.79
CA ALA A 214 5.16 -19.11 -15.92
C ALA A 214 4.29 -18.00 -16.50
N THR A 215 4.51 -16.74 -16.11
CA THR A 215 3.77 -15.57 -16.64
C THR A 215 4.05 -15.38 -18.13
N ASN A 216 5.32 -15.52 -18.54
CA ASN A 216 5.71 -15.38 -19.94
C ASN A 216 5.02 -16.45 -20.82
N VAL A 217 5.09 -17.71 -20.40
CA VAL A 217 4.42 -18.83 -21.08
C VAL A 217 2.91 -18.59 -21.14
N TYR A 218 2.27 -18.31 -20.00
CA TYR A 218 0.83 -18.14 -19.90
C TYR A 218 0.30 -17.01 -20.80
N ASN A 219 0.98 -15.86 -20.84
CA ASN A 219 0.58 -14.73 -21.67
C ASN A 219 0.75 -15.00 -23.18
N ARG A 220 1.74 -15.80 -23.57
CA ARG A 220 1.89 -16.26 -24.97
C ARG A 220 0.80 -17.26 -25.34
N GLN A 221 0.54 -18.22 -24.47
CA GLN A 221 -0.52 -19.22 -24.67
C GLN A 221 -1.91 -18.60 -24.68
N LYS A 222 -2.15 -17.44 -24.04
CA LYS A 222 -3.41 -16.70 -24.20
C LYS A 222 -3.62 -16.11 -25.60
N LYS A 223 -2.54 -15.85 -26.33
CA LYS A 223 -2.59 -15.35 -27.72
C LYS A 223 -2.72 -16.49 -28.72
N ASP A 224 -2.18 -17.66 -28.36
CA ASP A 224 -2.28 -18.89 -29.12
C ASP A 224 -3.62 -19.57 -28.80
N SER A 225 -4.55 -19.64 -29.76
CA SER A 225 -5.95 -20.07 -29.55
C SER A 225 -6.14 -21.56 -29.20
N ARG A 226 -5.11 -22.22 -28.65
CA ARG A 226 -5.06 -23.64 -28.31
C ARG A 226 -5.89 -24.03 -27.09
N PHE A 227 -5.97 -23.17 -26.08
CA PHE A 227 -6.78 -23.41 -24.88
C PHE A 227 -7.98 -22.48 -24.88
N ASN A 228 -9.13 -23.01 -24.47
CA ASN A 228 -10.36 -22.23 -24.45
C ASN A 228 -10.51 -21.50 -23.11
N SER A 229 -10.02 -22.06 -22.01
CA SER A 229 -10.20 -21.50 -20.67
C SER A 229 -8.87 -21.33 -19.94
N PHE A 230 -8.71 -20.21 -19.25
CA PHE A 230 -7.47 -19.86 -18.55
C PHE A 230 -7.77 -19.36 -17.14
N ALA A 231 -6.96 -19.77 -16.17
CA ALA A 231 -6.99 -19.20 -14.81
C ALA A 231 -5.57 -19.05 -14.26
N TRP A 232 -5.36 -18.03 -13.41
CA TRP A 232 -4.08 -17.81 -12.75
C TRP A 232 -4.28 -17.52 -11.27
N ILE A 233 -3.86 -18.45 -10.42
CA ILE A 233 -4.05 -18.36 -8.98
C ILE A 233 -2.71 -18.34 -8.29
N SER A 234 -2.48 -17.30 -7.47
CA SER A 234 -1.36 -17.28 -6.53
C SER A 234 -1.80 -17.91 -5.20
N VAL A 235 -0.99 -18.85 -4.70
CA VAL A 235 -1.22 -19.57 -3.46
C VAL A 235 -0.32 -18.99 -2.39
N THR A 236 -0.92 -18.46 -1.33
CA THR A 236 -0.20 -17.90 -0.18
C THR A 236 0.13 -18.99 0.84
N GLN A 237 1.18 -18.79 1.67
CA GLN A 237 1.52 -19.72 2.76
C GLN A 237 0.34 -19.98 3.71
N THR A 238 -0.43 -18.92 3.99
CA THR A 238 -1.72 -19.03 4.69
C THR A 238 -2.82 -19.18 3.65
N TYR A 239 -3.33 -20.39 3.44
CA TYR A 239 -4.31 -20.68 2.39
C TYR A 239 -5.64 -21.18 2.95
N ASN A 240 -6.70 -20.93 2.19
CA ASN A 240 -7.99 -21.57 2.39
C ASN A 240 -8.40 -22.26 1.09
N ILE A 241 -8.52 -23.60 1.10
CA ILE A 241 -8.84 -24.39 -0.10
C ILE A 241 -10.13 -23.90 -0.77
N ASN A 242 -11.19 -23.64 0.00
CA ASN A 242 -12.45 -23.13 -0.55
C ASN A 242 -12.25 -21.73 -1.17
N GLY A 243 -11.42 -20.88 -0.55
CA GLY A 243 -11.03 -19.58 -1.11
C GLY A 243 -10.28 -19.71 -2.44
N LEU A 244 -9.33 -20.65 -2.54
CA LEU A 244 -8.59 -20.93 -3.77
C LEU A 244 -9.53 -21.42 -4.88
N LEU A 245 -10.38 -22.41 -4.59
CA LEU A 245 -11.38 -22.91 -5.55
C LEU A 245 -12.31 -21.81 -6.04
N ARG A 246 -12.78 -20.94 -5.13
CA ARG A 246 -13.59 -19.77 -5.50
C ARG A 246 -12.84 -18.85 -6.46
N ASN A 247 -11.58 -18.55 -6.18
CA ASN A 247 -10.78 -17.69 -7.06
C ASN A 247 -10.56 -18.34 -8.43
N ILE A 248 -10.35 -19.66 -8.52
CA ILE A 248 -10.27 -20.40 -9.79
C ILE A 248 -11.57 -20.22 -10.57
N ILE A 249 -12.72 -20.47 -9.94
CA ILE A 249 -14.03 -20.35 -10.57
C ILE A 249 -14.25 -18.92 -11.05
N LEU A 250 -13.95 -17.92 -10.23
CA LEU A 250 -14.07 -16.51 -10.60
C LEU A 250 -13.23 -16.16 -11.84
N ASP A 251 -11.95 -16.54 -11.87
CA ASP A 251 -11.07 -16.27 -13.01
C ASP A 251 -11.57 -16.94 -14.31
N LEU A 252 -12.04 -18.18 -14.22
CA LEU A 252 -12.53 -18.94 -15.36
C LEU A 252 -13.82 -18.35 -15.95
N TYR A 253 -14.77 -17.98 -15.09
CA TYR A 253 -16.04 -17.38 -15.52
C TYR A 253 -15.85 -15.95 -16.03
N GLU A 254 -15.04 -15.13 -15.35
CA GLU A 254 -14.68 -13.78 -15.82
C GLU A 254 -13.98 -13.84 -17.19
N GLY A 255 -13.06 -14.80 -17.38
CA GLY A 255 -12.35 -15.00 -18.64
C GLY A 255 -13.26 -15.39 -19.82
N LYS A 256 -14.44 -15.96 -19.53
CA LYS A 256 -15.46 -16.33 -20.53
C LYS A 256 -16.63 -15.36 -20.61
N MET A 257 -16.68 -14.35 -19.75
CA MET A 257 -17.87 -13.53 -19.54
C MET A 257 -19.11 -14.38 -19.26
N GLU A 258 -18.94 -15.50 -18.54
CA GLU A 258 -20.04 -16.33 -18.05
C GLU A 258 -20.52 -15.81 -16.69
N ALA A 259 -21.82 -15.88 -16.41
CA ALA A 259 -22.38 -15.41 -15.15
C ALA A 259 -21.91 -16.28 -13.98
N ILE A 260 -21.32 -15.64 -12.96
CA ILE A 260 -20.79 -16.34 -11.79
C ILE A 260 -21.96 -16.98 -11.00
N PRO A 261 -21.82 -18.23 -10.53
CA PRO A 261 -22.85 -18.89 -9.73
C PRO A 261 -23.26 -18.11 -8.48
N GLN A 262 -24.56 -17.98 -8.25
CA GLN A 262 -25.10 -17.32 -7.04
C GLN A 262 -24.64 -18.08 -5.78
N SER A 263 -24.39 -17.36 -4.69
CA SER A 263 -23.97 -17.92 -3.39
C SER A 263 -22.58 -18.59 -3.33
N LEU A 264 -21.71 -18.39 -4.34
CA LEU A 264 -20.33 -18.92 -4.36
C LEU A 264 -19.56 -18.71 -3.03
N ASN A 265 -19.77 -17.57 -2.38
CA ASN A 265 -19.11 -17.20 -1.13
C ASN A 265 -19.53 -18.05 0.09
N THR A 266 -20.69 -18.70 0.04
CA THR A 266 -21.23 -19.54 1.13
C THR A 266 -21.12 -21.03 0.86
N MET A 267 -20.77 -21.43 -0.37
CA MET A 267 -20.65 -22.84 -0.76
C MET A 267 -19.52 -23.55 -0.02
N ASP A 268 -19.76 -24.81 0.32
CA ASP A 268 -18.75 -25.70 0.88
C ASP A 268 -17.81 -26.26 -0.21
N TYR A 269 -16.82 -27.04 0.19
CA TYR A 269 -15.84 -27.64 -0.71
C TYR A 269 -16.48 -28.49 -1.82
N ARG A 270 -17.46 -29.34 -1.48
CA ARG A 270 -18.06 -30.29 -2.44
C ARG A 270 -18.81 -29.57 -3.55
N HIS A 271 -19.60 -28.57 -3.20
CA HIS A 271 -20.34 -27.77 -4.18
C HIS A 271 -19.40 -26.96 -5.08
N LEU A 272 -18.31 -26.40 -4.51
CA LEU A 272 -17.29 -25.69 -5.31
C LEU A 272 -16.61 -26.61 -6.33
N VAL A 273 -16.26 -27.83 -5.92
CA VAL A 273 -15.69 -28.85 -6.81
C VAL A 273 -16.66 -29.20 -7.93
N GLN A 274 -17.94 -29.46 -7.62
CA GLN A 274 -18.95 -29.79 -8.62
C GLN A 274 -19.14 -28.68 -9.67
N ILE A 275 -19.20 -27.41 -9.23
CA ILE A 275 -19.30 -26.26 -10.13
C ILE A 275 -18.07 -26.14 -11.03
N LEU A 276 -16.88 -26.30 -10.47
CA LEU A 276 -15.64 -26.23 -11.24
C LEU A 276 -15.58 -27.35 -12.27
N GLN A 277 -15.89 -28.59 -11.87
CA GLN A 277 -15.92 -29.73 -12.79
C GLN A 277 -16.97 -29.55 -13.89
N ALA A 278 -18.17 -29.07 -13.56
CA ALA A 278 -19.22 -28.78 -14.54
C ALA A 278 -18.78 -27.71 -15.55
N PHE A 279 -18.09 -26.65 -15.10
CA PHE A 279 -17.54 -25.64 -16.00
C PHE A 279 -16.43 -26.20 -16.91
N LEU A 280 -15.54 -27.04 -16.36
CA LEU A 280 -14.42 -27.61 -17.09
C LEU A 280 -14.82 -28.76 -18.03
N HIS A 281 -16.03 -29.31 -17.87
CA HIS A 281 -16.56 -30.38 -18.71
C HIS A 281 -16.51 -30.01 -20.19
N GLN A 282 -15.90 -30.89 -21.00
CA GLN A 282 -15.68 -30.69 -22.44
C GLN A 282 -14.92 -29.40 -22.82
N LYS A 283 -14.17 -28.79 -21.89
CA LYS A 283 -13.31 -27.63 -22.19
C LYS A 283 -11.82 -28.00 -22.10
N LYS A 284 -11.01 -27.52 -23.05
CA LYS A 284 -9.55 -27.56 -22.97
C LYS A 284 -9.04 -26.33 -22.20
N TYR A 285 -8.31 -26.54 -21.12
CA TYR A 285 -7.92 -25.45 -20.20
C TYR A 285 -6.44 -25.44 -19.85
N LEU A 286 -5.94 -24.23 -19.54
CA LEU A 286 -4.63 -23.99 -18.96
C LEU A 286 -4.79 -23.24 -17.62
N ILE A 287 -4.47 -23.90 -16.52
CA ILE A 287 -4.55 -23.31 -15.18
C ILE A 287 -3.14 -23.19 -14.61
N VAL A 288 -2.81 -22.00 -14.09
CA VAL A 288 -1.54 -21.77 -13.38
C VAL A 288 -1.82 -21.63 -11.89
N LEU A 289 -1.13 -22.45 -11.09
CA LEU A 289 -1.11 -22.38 -9.64
C LEU A 289 0.29 -21.94 -9.20
N ASP A 290 0.42 -20.66 -8.87
CA ASP A 290 1.69 -20.00 -8.57
C ASP A 290 2.01 -20.06 -7.06
N ASP A 291 3.22 -20.52 -6.73
CA ASP A 291 3.85 -20.61 -5.41
C ASP A 291 3.13 -21.56 -4.42
N ILE A 292 2.94 -22.83 -4.80
CA ILE A 292 2.40 -23.85 -3.88
C ILE A 292 3.45 -24.25 -2.83
N TRP A 293 3.06 -24.22 -1.55
CA TRP A 293 3.96 -24.49 -0.41
C TRP A 293 3.83 -25.89 0.22
N SER A 294 2.72 -26.59 0.00
CA SER A 294 2.43 -27.88 0.63
C SER A 294 1.80 -28.87 -0.34
N THR A 295 2.16 -30.16 -0.21
CA THR A 295 1.59 -31.28 -0.98
C THR A 295 0.11 -31.48 -0.67
N GLU A 296 -0.33 -31.07 0.52
CA GLU A 296 -1.73 -31.10 0.94
C GLU A 296 -2.60 -30.21 0.05
N VAL A 297 -2.16 -28.98 -0.24
CA VAL A 297 -2.90 -28.03 -1.11
C VAL A 297 -3.20 -28.67 -2.46
N TRP A 298 -2.17 -29.24 -3.07
CA TRP A 298 -2.30 -29.90 -4.36
C TRP A 298 -3.24 -31.11 -4.30
N THR A 299 -3.15 -31.91 -3.24
CA THR A 299 -3.99 -33.10 -3.05
C THR A 299 -5.48 -32.77 -3.00
N TYR A 300 -5.85 -31.62 -2.42
CA TYR A 300 -7.24 -31.16 -2.46
C TYR A 300 -7.62 -30.58 -3.82
N LEU A 301 -6.77 -29.73 -4.42
CA LEU A 301 -7.09 -29.07 -5.69
C LEU A 301 -7.17 -30.05 -6.88
N LYS A 302 -6.33 -31.08 -6.92
CA LYS A 302 -6.27 -32.03 -8.06
C LYS A 302 -7.62 -32.69 -8.35
N ASN A 303 -8.41 -32.97 -7.31
CA ASN A 303 -9.72 -33.61 -7.44
C ASN A 303 -10.76 -32.69 -8.10
N ALA A 304 -10.51 -31.38 -8.11
CA ALA A 304 -11.42 -30.39 -8.68
C ALA A 304 -11.22 -30.19 -10.19
N PHE A 305 -10.08 -30.62 -10.74
CA PHE A 305 -9.76 -30.48 -12.16
C PHE A 305 -10.20 -31.72 -12.93
N LEU A 306 -11.26 -31.58 -13.73
CA LEU A 306 -11.80 -32.69 -14.52
C LEU A 306 -10.93 -32.96 -15.77
N ASP A 307 -10.46 -34.20 -15.94
CA ASP A 307 -9.76 -34.65 -17.15
C ASP A 307 -10.74 -35.32 -18.13
N CYS A 308 -11.22 -34.54 -19.11
CA CYS A 308 -12.05 -35.04 -20.22
C CYS A 308 -11.25 -35.60 -21.40
N LYS A 309 -9.93 -35.84 -21.24
CA LYS A 309 -9.03 -36.29 -22.30
C LYS A 309 -8.98 -35.35 -23.52
N LEU A 310 -9.03 -34.03 -23.26
CA LEU A 310 -8.95 -32.97 -24.29
C LEU A 310 -7.58 -32.27 -24.34
N GLY A 311 -6.58 -32.79 -23.63
CA GLY A 311 -5.23 -32.21 -23.57
C GLY A 311 -5.13 -30.97 -22.67
N SER A 312 -5.89 -30.93 -21.57
CA SER A 312 -5.78 -29.84 -20.58
C SER A 312 -4.43 -29.87 -19.87
N ARG A 313 -3.94 -28.72 -19.43
CA ARG A 313 -2.62 -28.57 -18.81
C ARG A 313 -2.72 -27.73 -17.53
N ILE A 314 -1.95 -28.09 -16.52
CA ILE A 314 -1.81 -27.32 -15.28
C ILE A 314 -0.34 -26.99 -15.09
N ILE A 315 -0.01 -25.74 -14.82
CA ILE A 315 1.34 -25.33 -14.46
C ILE A 315 1.36 -25.01 -12.97
N ILE A 316 2.29 -25.62 -12.24
CA ILE A 316 2.52 -25.33 -10.83
C ILE A 316 3.89 -24.69 -10.70
N THR A 317 3.98 -23.59 -9.96
CA THR A 317 5.28 -23.10 -9.47
C THR A 317 5.42 -23.39 -7.97
N THR A 318 6.60 -23.80 -7.52
CA THR A 318 6.83 -24.12 -6.10
C THR A 318 8.29 -23.92 -5.70
N ARG A 319 8.54 -23.73 -4.40
CA ARG A 319 9.90 -23.77 -3.81
C ARG A 319 10.24 -25.14 -3.24
N VAL A 320 9.24 -26.00 -3.07
CA VAL A 320 9.34 -27.26 -2.36
C VAL A 320 9.40 -28.39 -3.37
N TYR A 321 10.53 -29.09 -3.43
CA TYR A 321 10.74 -30.18 -4.38
C TYR A 321 9.68 -31.28 -4.24
N ASP A 322 9.29 -31.62 -3.01
CA ASP A 322 8.26 -32.63 -2.74
C ASP A 322 6.91 -32.27 -3.36
N VAL A 323 6.55 -30.98 -3.44
CA VAL A 323 5.32 -30.55 -4.11
C VAL A 323 5.41 -30.84 -5.62
N ALA A 324 6.55 -30.55 -6.25
CA ALA A 324 6.74 -30.79 -7.68
C ALA A 324 6.68 -32.29 -8.03
N VAL A 325 7.28 -33.15 -7.21
CA VAL A 325 7.28 -34.60 -7.43
C VAL A 325 5.91 -35.23 -7.14
N ASN A 326 5.18 -34.74 -6.13
CA ASN A 326 3.83 -35.26 -5.85
C ASN A 326 2.78 -34.76 -6.85
N ALA A 327 3.05 -33.64 -7.54
CA ALA A 327 2.12 -33.07 -8.49
C ALA A 327 2.21 -33.68 -9.90
N THR A 328 3.34 -34.26 -10.24
CA THR A 328 3.64 -34.71 -11.61
C THR A 328 4.30 -36.09 -11.60
N ASN A 329 4.15 -36.85 -12.68
CA ASN A 329 5.14 -37.90 -12.97
C ASN A 329 6.46 -37.20 -13.37
N LYS A 330 7.62 -37.73 -12.96
CA LYS A 330 8.97 -37.10 -13.06
C LYS A 330 9.30 -36.45 -14.42
N CYS A 331 8.61 -36.82 -15.50
CA CYS A 331 8.80 -36.36 -16.87
C CYS A 331 8.51 -34.86 -17.11
N HIS A 332 7.70 -34.19 -16.28
CA HIS A 332 7.27 -32.79 -16.50
C HIS A 332 7.71 -31.84 -15.38
N ILE A 333 8.91 -32.03 -14.85
CA ILE A 333 9.50 -31.19 -13.80
C ILE A 333 10.66 -30.37 -14.36
N ILE A 334 10.65 -29.06 -14.12
CA ILE A 334 11.77 -28.15 -14.41
C ILE A 334 12.30 -27.58 -13.11
N GLU A 335 13.60 -27.80 -12.87
CA GLU A 335 14.36 -27.06 -11.85
C GLU A 335 14.89 -25.76 -12.46
N LEU A 336 14.46 -24.62 -11.92
CA LEU A 336 15.08 -23.34 -12.21
C LEU A 336 16.27 -23.11 -11.29
N LYS A 337 17.45 -23.10 -11.90
CA LYS A 337 18.72 -22.77 -11.27
C LYS A 337 19.03 -21.28 -11.43
N PRO A 338 19.89 -20.71 -10.56
CA PRO A 338 20.40 -19.36 -10.75
C PRO A 338 21.02 -19.18 -12.14
N LEU A 339 20.97 -17.95 -12.65
CA LEU A 339 21.47 -17.61 -13.97
C LEU A 339 22.97 -17.91 -14.07
N GLN A 340 23.37 -18.49 -15.20
CA GLN A 340 24.79 -18.65 -15.52
C GLN A 340 25.44 -17.27 -15.74
N LYS A 341 26.77 -17.22 -15.60
CA LYS A 341 27.56 -15.98 -15.63
C LYS A 341 27.21 -15.06 -16.81
N ASP A 342 27.08 -15.62 -18.02
CA ASP A 342 26.77 -14.85 -19.22
C ASP A 342 25.35 -14.26 -19.21
N GLN A 343 24.37 -15.02 -18.73
CA GLN A 343 22.98 -14.57 -18.62
C GLN A 343 22.83 -13.52 -17.52
N ALA A 344 23.48 -13.73 -16.37
CA ALA A 344 23.52 -12.81 -15.26
C ALA A 344 24.16 -11.47 -15.66
N GLN A 345 25.27 -11.52 -16.39
CA GLN A 345 25.95 -10.33 -16.93
C GLN A 345 25.06 -9.56 -17.89
N ARG A 346 24.39 -10.25 -18.84
CA ARG A 346 23.45 -9.59 -19.77
C ARG A 346 22.31 -8.91 -19.03
N LEU A 347 21.72 -9.57 -18.03
CA LEU A 347 20.65 -9.00 -17.22
C LEU A 347 21.13 -7.75 -16.46
N PHE A 348 22.32 -7.81 -15.84
CA PHE A 348 22.91 -6.67 -15.15
C PHE A 348 23.18 -5.50 -16.10
N CYS A 349 23.86 -5.74 -17.21
CA CYS A 349 24.24 -4.70 -18.17
C CYS A 349 23.02 -3.95 -18.70
N ARG A 350 21.97 -4.69 -19.06
CA ARG A 350 20.70 -4.09 -19.49
C ARG A 350 20.07 -3.25 -18.39
N THR A 351 20.07 -3.76 -17.17
CA THR A 351 19.42 -3.09 -16.03
C THR A 351 20.12 -1.77 -15.71
N VAL A 352 21.45 -1.74 -15.77
CA VAL A 352 22.26 -0.57 -15.40
C VAL A 352 22.46 0.41 -16.55
N PHE A 353 22.81 -0.08 -17.74
CA PHE A 353 23.23 0.76 -18.88
C PHE A 353 22.13 0.97 -19.92
N GLY A 354 21.02 0.25 -19.84
CA GLY A 354 19.87 0.38 -20.74
C GLY A 354 19.74 -0.75 -21.76
N ASP A 355 18.59 -0.77 -22.45
CA ASP A 355 18.21 -1.79 -23.44
C ASP A 355 19.24 -1.89 -24.57
N GLY A 356 19.63 -3.13 -24.94
CA GLY A 356 20.60 -3.40 -26.01
C GLY A 356 22.07 -3.49 -25.57
N THR A 357 22.39 -3.14 -24.33
CA THR A 357 23.77 -3.23 -23.81
C THR A 357 24.09 -4.65 -23.34
N ILE A 358 24.95 -5.35 -24.08
CA ILE A 358 25.33 -6.75 -23.81
C ILE A 358 26.58 -6.84 -22.91
N LYS A 359 27.45 -5.84 -22.96
CA LYS A 359 28.70 -5.78 -22.17
C LYS A 359 28.81 -4.44 -21.44
N TYR A 360 29.38 -4.48 -20.24
CA TYR A 360 29.71 -3.29 -19.47
C TYR A 360 30.96 -2.60 -20.04
N PRO A 361 31.15 -1.28 -19.83
CA PRO A 361 32.40 -0.60 -20.18
C PRO A 361 33.59 -1.22 -19.43
N HIS A 362 34.77 -1.22 -20.05
CA HIS A 362 35.98 -1.87 -19.48
C HIS A 362 36.32 -1.37 -18.08
N ASP A 363 36.13 -0.08 -17.80
CA ASP A 363 36.44 0.52 -16.49
C ASP A 363 35.63 -0.11 -15.35
N PHE A 364 34.43 -0.64 -15.62
CA PHE A 364 33.52 -1.23 -14.63
C PHE A 364 33.59 -2.76 -14.56
N GLU A 365 34.48 -3.39 -15.31
CA GLU A 365 34.53 -4.85 -15.45
C GLU A 365 34.73 -5.56 -14.11
N GLU A 366 35.77 -5.20 -13.38
CA GLU A 366 36.12 -5.84 -12.12
C GLU A 366 34.99 -5.67 -11.08
N LEU A 367 34.47 -4.45 -10.93
CA LEU A 367 33.38 -4.16 -10.01
C LEU A 367 32.08 -4.87 -10.39
N THR A 368 31.75 -4.92 -11.68
CA THR A 368 30.56 -5.62 -12.16
C THR A 368 30.65 -7.12 -11.85
N GLN A 369 31.81 -7.74 -12.07
CA GLN A 369 32.03 -9.14 -11.72
C GLN A 369 31.89 -9.37 -10.20
N LYS A 370 32.43 -8.47 -9.38
CA LYS A 370 32.28 -8.50 -7.92
C LYS A 370 30.80 -8.43 -7.48
N PHE A 371 30.00 -7.52 -8.06
CA PHE A 371 28.56 -7.46 -7.78
C PHE A 371 27.81 -8.71 -8.23
N LEU A 372 28.09 -9.21 -9.44
CA LEU A 372 27.47 -10.42 -9.97
C LEU A 372 27.77 -11.64 -9.11
N HIS A 373 29.01 -11.75 -8.60
CA HIS A 373 29.40 -12.80 -7.68
C HIS A 373 28.57 -12.75 -6.38
N LYS A 374 28.36 -11.55 -5.81
CA LYS A 374 27.48 -11.36 -4.64
C LYS A 374 26.01 -11.67 -4.92
N CYS A 375 25.56 -11.55 -6.16
CA CYS A 375 24.18 -11.89 -6.51
C CYS A 375 23.95 -13.39 -6.70
N GLU A 376 25.02 -14.21 -6.77
CA GLU A 376 24.94 -15.68 -6.93
C GLU A 376 24.02 -16.14 -8.07
N GLY A 377 23.93 -15.34 -9.14
CA GLY A 377 23.07 -15.61 -10.30
C GLY A 377 21.56 -15.40 -10.05
N LEU A 378 21.13 -14.91 -8.89
CA LEU A 378 19.72 -14.63 -8.61
C LEU A 378 19.20 -13.43 -9.42
N PRO A 379 18.21 -13.59 -10.32
CA PRO A 379 17.66 -12.49 -11.09
C PRO A 379 17.16 -11.32 -10.23
N LEU A 380 16.44 -11.60 -9.14
CA LEU A 380 15.93 -10.55 -8.26
C LEU A 380 17.07 -9.72 -7.64
N ALA A 381 18.13 -10.38 -7.17
CA ALA A 381 19.28 -9.72 -6.57
C ALA A 381 20.02 -8.85 -7.61
N ILE A 382 20.24 -9.40 -8.81
CA ILE A 382 20.87 -8.70 -9.95
C ILE A 382 20.06 -7.46 -10.34
N VAL A 383 18.74 -7.58 -10.43
CA VAL A 383 17.87 -6.47 -10.81
C VAL A 383 17.84 -5.40 -9.72
N CYS A 384 17.77 -5.77 -8.44
CA CYS A 384 17.82 -4.80 -7.34
C CYS A 384 19.12 -3.98 -7.33
N ILE A 385 20.29 -4.65 -7.37
CA ILE A 385 21.57 -3.93 -7.40
C ILE A 385 21.73 -3.15 -8.70
N GLY A 386 21.30 -3.71 -9.84
CA GLY A 386 21.39 -3.04 -11.12
C GLY A 386 20.55 -1.77 -11.18
N ARG A 387 19.33 -1.78 -10.61
CA ARG A 387 18.47 -0.60 -10.54
C ARG A 387 19.03 0.47 -9.59
N LEU A 388 19.60 0.06 -8.46
CA LEU A 388 20.32 0.96 -7.56
C LEU A 388 21.46 1.67 -8.30
N LEU A 389 22.29 0.93 -9.03
CA LEU A 389 23.41 1.50 -9.77
C LEU A 389 22.95 2.34 -10.97
N SER A 390 21.81 2.01 -11.58
CA SER A 390 21.27 2.77 -12.73
C SER A 390 20.85 4.20 -12.40
N VAL A 391 20.52 4.49 -11.14
CA VAL A 391 20.15 5.83 -10.68
C VAL A 391 21.33 6.62 -10.14
N LYS A 392 22.52 6.02 -10.10
CA LYS A 392 23.76 6.67 -9.63
C LYS A 392 24.60 7.09 -10.82
N ASP A 393 25.40 8.14 -10.60
CA ASP A 393 26.47 8.47 -11.51
C ASP A 393 27.37 7.23 -11.72
N LYS A 394 27.77 7.03 -12.98
CA LYS A 394 28.69 5.96 -13.38
C LYS A 394 30.11 6.36 -12.97
N ASP A 395 30.34 6.41 -11.67
CA ASP A 395 31.62 6.70 -11.02
C ASP A 395 32.12 5.43 -10.31
N ILE A 396 33.35 5.03 -10.65
CA ILE A 396 34.00 3.84 -10.12
C ILE A 396 34.18 3.91 -8.59
N ILE A 397 34.50 5.09 -8.05
CA ILE A 397 34.73 5.28 -6.61
C ILE A 397 33.41 5.12 -5.86
N LEU A 398 32.34 5.68 -6.40
CA LEU A 398 31.00 5.54 -5.83
C LEU A 398 30.55 4.07 -5.82
N TRP A 399 30.75 3.36 -6.93
CA TRP A 399 30.38 1.95 -7.04
C TRP A 399 31.23 1.07 -6.11
N GLN A 400 32.53 1.36 -5.96
CA GLN A 400 33.39 0.66 -5.01
C GLN A 400 32.87 0.85 -3.58
N ARG A 401 32.45 2.05 -3.18
CA ARG A 401 31.85 2.28 -1.86
C ARG A 401 30.57 1.47 -1.64
N ILE A 402 29.71 1.40 -2.66
CA ILE A 402 28.48 0.57 -2.61
C ILE A 402 28.86 -0.90 -2.44
N TYR A 403 29.87 -1.38 -3.15
CA TYR A 403 30.36 -2.75 -3.02
C TYR A 403 30.95 -3.03 -1.64
N ASP A 404 31.76 -2.12 -1.10
CA ASP A 404 32.36 -2.28 0.22
C ASP A 404 31.27 -2.39 1.30
N GLY A 405 30.18 -1.61 1.16
CA GLY A 405 28.98 -1.73 2.00
C GLY A 405 28.35 -3.12 2.02
N LEU A 406 28.45 -3.90 0.93
CA LEU A 406 27.91 -5.26 0.86
C LEU A 406 28.72 -6.26 1.68
N ASN A 407 30.00 -5.97 1.91
CA ASN A 407 30.94 -6.83 2.62
C ASN A 407 30.95 -6.61 4.14
N ILE A 408 30.23 -5.60 4.63
CA ILE A 408 30.20 -5.29 6.06
C ILE A 408 29.16 -6.18 6.75
N GLY A 409 29.62 -7.21 7.46
CA GLY A 409 28.85 -8.21 8.23
C GLY A 409 29.01 -9.64 7.68
N SER A 410 29.50 -10.59 8.50
CA SER A 410 29.96 -11.92 8.05
C SER A 410 28.87 -13.00 7.88
N THR A 411 29.24 -13.98 7.03
CA THR A 411 28.70 -15.33 6.70
C THR A 411 27.69 -15.47 5.55
N ASP A 412 27.97 -16.49 4.73
CA ASP A 412 27.56 -16.74 3.34
C ASP A 412 26.06 -16.89 3.04
N LEU A 413 25.18 -16.80 4.05
CA LEU A 413 23.72 -16.88 3.87
C LEU A 413 23.03 -15.49 3.72
N ARG A 414 23.80 -14.40 3.73
CA ARG A 414 23.28 -13.01 3.80
C ARG A 414 23.52 -12.13 2.58
N ASN A 415 24.12 -12.65 1.50
CA ASN A 415 24.46 -11.80 0.35
C ASN A 415 23.23 -11.08 -0.26
N VAL A 416 22.12 -11.80 -0.43
CA VAL A 416 20.84 -11.23 -0.92
C VAL A 416 20.22 -10.25 0.08
N TYR A 417 20.30 -10.56 1.39
CA TYR A 417 19.82 -9.67 2.45
C TYR A 417 20.59 -8.34 2.43
N ASN A 418 21.92 -8.38 2.26
CA ASN A 418 22.75 -7.19 2.16
C ASN A 418 22.41 -6.35 0.93
N ILE A 419 22.05 -6.97 -0.20
CA ILE A 419 21.60 -6.25 -1.40
C ILE A 419 20.31 -5.47 -1.12
N PHE A 420 19.32 -6.10 -0.47
CA PHE A 420 18.08 -5.39 -0.09
C PHE A 420 18.35 -4.32 0.96
N ARG A 421 19.26 -4.57 1.91
CA ARG A 421 19.66 -3.62 2.94
C ARG A 421 20.27 -2.36 2.34
N ILE A 422 21.23 -2.49 1.43
CA ILE A 422 21.82 -1.32 0.77
C ILE A 422 20.78 -0.61 -0.10
N SER A 423 19.97 -1.37 -0.85
CA SER A 423 18.89 -0.79 -1.66
C SER A 423 17.89 0.01 -0.81
N PHE A 424 17.60 -0.44 0.42
CA PHE A 424 16.76 0.26 1.39
C PHE A 424 17.45 1.46 2.03
N ASN A 425 18.72 1.32 2.41
CA ASN A 425 19.49 2.38 3.05
C ASN A 425 19.71 3.58 2.12
N ASP A 426 19.90 3.32 0.82
CA ASP A 426 20.00 4.34 -0.23
C ASP A 426 18.67 5.07 -0.52
N LEU A 427 17.53 4.52 -0.09
CA LEU A 427 16.25 5.19 -0.33
C LEU A 427 16.23 6.57 0.33
N PRO A 428 15.66 7.58 -0.37
CA PRO A 428 15.30 8.82 0.27
C PRO A 428 14.41 8.57 1.49
N VAL A 429 14.61 9.42 2.52
CA VAL A 429 13.96 9.29 3.82
C VAL A 429 12.43 9.20 3.71
N TYR A 430 11.83 9.96 2.78
CA TYR A 430 10.39 9.96 2.53
C TYR A 430 9.85 8.62 1.96
N LEU A 431 10.69 7.81 1.30
CA LEU A 431 10.31 6.51 0.76
C LEU A 431 10.46 5.37 1.75
N LYS A 432 11.37 5.47 2.73
CA LYS A 432 11.61 4.40 3.71
C LYS A 432 10.33 4.03 4.46
N SER A 433 9.60 5.03 4.97
CA SER A 433 8.29 4.84 5.63
C SER A 433 7.25 4.23 4.69
N CYS A 434 7.16 4.72 3.46
CA CYS A 434 6.22 4.24 2.45
C CYS A 434 6.44 2.74 2.14
N LEU A 435 7.71 2.33 1.98
CA LEU A 435 8.07 0.95 1.68
C LEU A 435 7.89 0.02 2.89
N LEU A 436 8.35 0.41 4.08
CA LEU A 436 8.13 -0.38 5.30
C LEU A 436 6.64 -0.61 5.55
N TYR A 437 5.81 0.39 5.29
CA TYR A 437 4.36 0.28 5.45
C TYR A 437 3.74 -0.80 4.55
N CYS A 438 4.30 -1.02 3.36
CA CYS A 438 3.85 -2.07 2.47
C CYS A 438 4.09 -3.49 3.06
N SER A 439 5.06 -3.67 3.96
CA SER A 439 5.32 -4.98 4.59
C SER A 439 4.15 -5.51 5.44
N MET A 440 3.26 -4.62 5.88
CA MET A 440 2.05 -4.95 6.65
C MET A 440 1.04 -5.76 5.84
N PHE A 441 1.06 -5.66 4.51
CA PHE A 441 0.16 -6.44 3.67
C PHE A 441 0.57 -7.92 3.66
N PRO A 442 -0.38 -8.86 3.58
CA PRO A 442 -0.06 -10.28 3.48
C PRO A 442 0.80 -10.63 2.26
N GLU A 443 1.45 -11.78 2.33
CA GLU A 443 2.19 -12.36 1.20
C GLU A 443 1.28 -12.49 -0.03
N GLY A 444 1.79 -12.19 -1.23
CA GLY A 444 1.02 -12.23 -2.48
C GLY A 444 -0.15 -11.24 -2.59
N TYR A 445 -0.38 -10.37 -1.60
CA TYR A 445 -1.53 -9.46 -1.61
C TYR A 445 -1.43 -8.41 -2.72
N LYS A 446 -2.43 -8.39 -3.60
CA LYS A 446 -2.55 -7.42 -4.71
C LYS A 446 -3.06 -6.08 -4.20
N ILE A 447 -2.15 -5.18 -3.82
CA ILE A 447 -2.47 -3.85 -3.28
C ILE A 447 -2.99 -2.94 -4.41
N PRO A 448 -4.22 -2.42 -4.34
CA PRO A 448 -4.70 -1.47 -5.34
C PRO A 448 -3.92 -0.15 -5.26
N ARG A 449 -3.40 0.35 -6.40
CA ARG A 449 -2.63 1.60 -6.51
C ARG A 449 -3.24 2.77 -5.73
N LYS A 450 -4.51 3.08 -6.01
CA LYS A 450 -5.22 4.20 -5.36
C LYS A 450 -5.48 3.97 -3.88
N LYS A 451 -5.52 2.73 -3.41
CA LYS A 451 -5.64 2.43 -1.98
C LYS A 451 -4.33 2.77 -1.28
N LEU A 452 -3.20 2.29 -1.82
CA LEU A 452 -1.88 2.54 -1.25
C LEU A 452 -1.55 4.04 -1.13
N ILE A 453 -1.82 4.81 -2.19
CA ILE A 453 -1.64 6.27 -2.18
C ILE A 453 -2.43 6.93 -1.04
N ARG A 454 -3.71 6.58 -0.89
CA ARG A 454 -4.56 7.17 0.16
C ARG A 454 -4.09 6.80 1.56
N LEU A 455 -3.55 5.60 1.74
CA LEU A 455 -3.01 5.17 3.02
C LEU A 455 -1.74 5.96 3.35
N TRP A 456 -0.80 6.11 2.42
CA TRP A 456 0.40 6.93 2.64
C TRP A 456 0.07 8.40 2.93
N VAL A 457 -0.95 8.95 2.26
CA VAL A 457 -1.46 10.30 2.55
C VAL A 457 -2.09 10.38 3.94
N ALA A 458 -2.88 9.38 4.34
CA ALA A 458 -3.54 9.33 5.65
C ALA A 458 -2.56 9.14 6.82
N GLU A 459 -1.45 8.42 6.60
CA GLU A 459 -0.35 8.28 7.55
C GLU A 459 0.43 9.60 7.75
N GLY A 460 0.47 10.42 6.69
CA GLY A 460 1.30 11.62 6.62
C GLY A 460 2.70 11.36 6.07
N PHE A 461 2.94 10.26 5.35
CA PHE A 461 4.25 9.99 4.73
C PHE A 461 4.55 10.86 3.51
N VAL A 462 3.53 11.55 2.99
CA VAL A 462 3.61 12.31 1.75
C VAL A 462 3.65 13.80 2.05
N GLN A 463 4.74 14.44 1.66
CA GLN A 463 4.98 15.86 1.86
C GLN A 463 4.51 16.66 0.63
N LYS A 464 3.83 17.79 0.86
CA LYS A 464 3.35 18.63 -0.23
C LYS A 464 4.54 19.34 -0.88
N GLN A 465 4.74 19.13 -2.18
CA GLN A 465 5.82 19.77 -2.94
C GLN A 465 5.25 20.75 -3.96
N GLY A 466 5.49 22.05 -3.75
CA GLY A 466 5.02 23.10 -4.65
C GLY A 466 3.49 23.10 -4.82
N SER A 467 3.03 23.13 -6.08
CA SER A 467 1.61 23.12 -6.45
C SER A 467 0.98 21.73 -6.58
N ASN A 468 1.78 20.66 -6.49
CA ASN A 468 1.29 19.29 -6.65
C ASN A 468 0.37 18.87 -5.49
N SER A 469 -0.65 18.07 -5.79
CA SER A 469 -1.46 17.41 -4.77
C SER A 469 -0.66 16.33 -4.03
N LEU A 470 -1.07 15.98 -2.81
CA LEU A 470 -0.43 14.87 -2.08
C LEU A 470 -0.56 13.56 -2.86
N GLU A 471 -1.67 13.36 -3.56
CA GLU A 471 -1.93 12.16 -4.35
C GLU A 471 -1.03 12.07 -5.59
N GLU A 472 -0.63 13.22 -6.17
CA GLU A 472 0.38 13.26 -7.25
C GLU A 472 1.79 13.00 -6.73
N VAL A 473 2.16 13.57 -5.58
CA VAL A 473 3.48 13.29 -4.97
C VAL A 473 3.59 11.82 -4.56
N ALA A 474 2.53 11.26 -3.97
CA ALA A 474 2.47 9.84 -3.62
C ALA A 474 2.59 8.91 -4.85
N GLU A 475 2.07 9.35 -6.00
CA GLU A 475 2.21 8.64 -7.26
C GLU A 475 3.67 8.62 -7.72
N GLU A 476 4.38 9.74 -7.61
CA GLU A 476 5.82 9.81 -7.91
C GLU A 476 6.61 8.86 -7.00
N TYR A 477 6.27 8.82 -5.71
CA TYR A 477 6.91 7.91 -4.74
C TYR A 477 6.71 6.45 -5.13
N LEU A 478 5.50 6.08 -5.55
CA LEU A 478 5.16 4.73 -6.00
C LEU A 478 5.95 4.34 -7.26
N ASN A 479 6.07 5.28 -8.21
CA ASN A 479 6.82 5.05 -9.44
C ASN A 479 8.32 4.90 -9.18
N GLU A 480 8.88 5.64 -8.22
CA GLU A 480 10.27 5.49 -7.81
C GLU A 480 10.52 4.11 -7.16
N LEU A 481 9.67 3.68 -6.22
CA LEU A 481 9.78 2.35 -5.59
C LEU A 481 9.63 1.20 -6.61
N THR A 482 8.76 1.38 -7.61
CA THR A 482 8.59 0.43 -8.71
C THR A 482 9.82 0.37 -9.61
N HIS A 483 10.41 1.54 -9.92
CA HIS A 483 11.63 1.63 -10.72
C HIS A 483 12.81 0.93 -10.04
N ARG A 484 12.92 1.06 -8.71
CA ARG A 484 13.92 0.35 -7.88
C ARG A 484 13.61 -1.14 -7.68
N CYS A 485 12.55 -1.68 -8.30
CA CYS A 485 12.09 -3.07 -8.21
C CYS A 485 11.72 -3.56 -6.79
N LEU A 486 11.47 -2.62 -5.86
CA LEU A 486 11.01 -2.91 -4.50
C LEU A 486 9.50 -3.15 -4.43
N LEU A 487 8.76 -2.66 -5.45
CA LEU A 487 7.36 -2.97 -5.73
C LEU A 487 7.22 -3.48 -7.16
N GLN A 488 6.39 -4.51 -7.35
CA GLN A 488 6.17 -5.15 -8.64
C GLN A 488 4.70 -5.05 -9.05
N THR A 489 4.43 -4.98 -10.35
CA THR A 489 3.07 -5.06 -10.89
C THR A 489 2.82 -6.48 -11.41
N PRO A 490 1.78 -7.20 -10.95
CA PRO A 490 1.57 -8.61 -11.28
C PRO A 490 1.31 -8.86 -12.78
N HIS A 491 0.65 -7.93 -13.47
CA HIS A 491 0.38 -8.04 -14.92
C HIS A 491 0.38 -6.64 -15.56
N LYS A 492 0.69 -6.56 -16.86
CA LYS A 492 0.37 -5.36 -17.64
C LYS A 492 -1.14 -5.20 -17.71
N THR A 493 -1.65 -4.26 -16.92
CA THR A 493 -3.04 -3.82 -17.08
C THR A 493 -3.06 -2.79 -18.20
N TYR A 494 -3.66 -3.10 -19.35
CA TYR A 494 -3.85 -2.14 -20.45
C TYR A 494 -4.60 -0.85 -20.02
N LYS A 495 -5.21 -0.86 -18.82
CA LYS A 495 -5.83 0.31 -18.19
C LYS A 495 -5.03 0.73 -16.94
N PRO A 496 -4.34 1.89 -16.95
CA PRO A 496 -3.56 2.41 -15.81
C PRO A 496 -4.38 2.53 -14.50
N ILE A 497 -5.71 2.62 -14.64
CA ILE A 497 -6.66 2.83 -13.56
C ILE A 497 -6.86 1.58 -12.69
N LYS A 498 -6.55 0.38 -13.21
CA LYS A 498 -6.68 -0.90 -12.50
C LYS A 498 -5.32 -1.46 -12.02
N LEU A 499 -4.26 -0.65 -12.08
CA LEU A 499 -2.92 -1.07 -11.62
C LEU A 499 -2.94 -1.51 -10.15
N GLN A 500 -2.29 -2.64 -9.91
CA GLN A 500 -2.08 -3.25 -8.60
C GLN A 500 -0.59 -3.49 -8.39
N TYR A 501 -0.17 -3.52 -7.13
CA TYR A 501 1.22 -3.75 -6.73
C TYR A 501 1.31 -4.93 -5.77
N ILE A 502 2.42 -5.66 -5.85
CA ILE A 502 2.81 -6.76 -4.96
C ILE A 502 4.25 -6.50 -4.51
N ILE A 503 4.58 -6.88 -3.28
CA ILE A 503 5.96 -6.96 -2.79
C ILE A 503 6.41 -8.40 -2.92
N HIS A 504 7.61 -8.60 -3.46
CA HIS A 504 8.22 -9.92 -3.51
C HIS A 504 8.55 -10.42 -2.09
N ASP A 505 8.32 -11.70 -1.81
CA ASP A 505 8.36 -12.22 -0.43
C ASP A 505 9.72 -12.04 0.25
N LEU A 506 10.82 -12.28 -0.46
CA LEU A 506 12.16 -12.01 0.07
C LEU A 506 12.38 -10.54 0.50
N ILE A 507 11.81 -9.59 -0.24
CA ILE A 507 11.87 -8.16 0.12
C ILE A 507 10.97 -7.90 1.32
N ARG A 508 9.77 -8.51 1.34
CA ARG A 508 8.84 -8.40 2.45
C ARG A 508 9.44 -8.92 3.76
N ASP A 509 10.11 -10.07 3.74
CA ASP A 509 10.75 -10.66 4.91
C ASP A 509 11.88 -9.78 5.45
N PHE A 510 12.70 -9.21 4.54
CA PHE A 510 13.68 -8.18 4.87
C PHE A 510 13.00 -6.97 5.55
N LEU A 511 11.93 -6.43 4.95
CA LEU A 511 11.22 -5.28 5.49
C LEU A 511 10.54 -5.56 6.83
N LEU A 512 10.02 -6.77 7.05
CA LEU A 512 9.46 -7.17 8.35
C LEU A 512 10.54 -7.22 9.44
N THR A 513 11.73 -7.71 9.09
CA THR A 513 12.88 -7.74 10.01
C THR A 513 13.29 -6.31 10.35
N LYS A 514 13.45 -5.47 9.33
CA LYS A 514 13.78 -4.05 9.52
C LYS A 514 12.70 -3.31 10.32
N SER A 515 11.43 -3.61 10.08
CA SER A 515 10.30 -3.02 10.78
C SER A 515 10.31 -3.32 12.28
N ARG A 516 10.74 -4.52 12.68
CA ARG A 516 10.91 -4.91 14.09
C ARG A 516 12.11 -4.22 14.74
N GLU A 517 13.24 -4.17 14.04
CA GLU A 517 14.41 -3.40 14.51
C GLU A 517 14.06 -1.92 14.72
N ASP A 518 13.24 -1.38 13.82
CA ASP A 518 12.85 0.02 13.80
C ASP A 518 11.57 0.34 14.61
N ASP A 519 10.99 -0.64 15.32
CA ASP A 519 9.72 -0.51 16.08
C ASP A 519 8.60 0.18 15.26
N PHE A 520 8.54 -0.11 13.95
CA PHE A 520 7.74 0.66 12.98
C PHE A 520 6.33 0.09 12.74
N CYS A 521 6.25 -1.23 12.49
CA CYS A 521 5.02 -1.99 12.25
C CYS A 521 5.17 -3.43 12.79
N GLU A 522 4.06 -4.03 13.22
CA GLU A 522 3.98 -5.42 13.64
C GLU A 522 2.85 -6.16 12.90
N VAL A 523 3.08 -7.43 12.56
CA VAL A 523 2.10 -8.30 11.89
C VAL A 523 1.69 -9.42 12.84
N TYR A 524 0.49 -9.33 13.38
CA TYR A 524 -0.08 -10.33 14.27
C TYR A 524 -0.52 -11.59 13.52
N ARG A 525 0.10 -12.72 13.86
CA ARG A 525 -0.22 -14.05 13.31
C ARG A 525 -0.74 -15.05 14.37
N GLY A 526 -0.92 -14.60 15.62
CA GLY A 526 -1.22 -15.44 16.79
C GLY A 526 -0.06 -15.41 17.78
N GLY A 527 -0.36 -15.25 19.07
CA GLY A 527 0.64 -15.11 20.14
C GLY A 527 0.45 -13.84 20.98
N GLU A 528 1.46 -13.48 21.76
CA GLU A 528 1.51 -12.23 22.52
C GLU A 528 2.15 -11.12 21.69
N LEU A 529 1.58 -9.93 21.78
CA LEU A 529 2.21 -8.72 21.28
C LEU A 529 3.14 -8.19 22.38
N SER A 530 4.41 -7.98 22.05
CA SER A 530 5.39 -7.37 22.95
C SER A 530 5.76 -5.98 22.46
N GLY A 531 5.82 -5.03 23.39
CA GLY A 531 6.25 -3.65 23.12
C GLY A 531 5.15 -2.68 22.73
N ASP A 532 5.55 -1.43 22.55
CA ASP A 532 4.67 -0.34 22.12
C ASP A 532 4.55 -0.33 20.59
N ILE A 533 3.38 -0.72 20.08
CA ILE A 533 3.15 -0.92 18.66
C ILE A 533 2.45 0.29 18.08
N ARG A 534 3.05 0.90 17.07
CA ARG A 534 2.45 2.03 16.35
C ARG A 534 1.58 1.62 15.18
N ARG A 535 1.85 0.49 14.51
CA ARG A 535 1.07 0.04 13.35
C ARG A 535 0.91 -1.46 13.39
N LEU A 536 -0.33 -1.92 13.32
CA LEU A 536 -0.68 -3.31 13.49
C LEU A 536 -1.45 -3.84 12.28
N ALA A 537 -0.96 -4.95 11.72
CA ALA A 537 -1.72 -5.75 10.77
C ALA A 537 -2.13 -7.06 11.42
N ILE A 538 -3.42 -7.40 11.31
CA ILE A 538 -4.00 -8.61 11.87
C ILE A 538 -4.28 -9.56 10.70
N SER A 539 -3.47 -10.62 10.59
CA SER A 539 -3.51 -11.55 9.46
C SER A 539 -4.25 -12.86 9.77
N ASN A 540 -4.41 -13.23 11.05
CA ASN A 540 -5.04 -14.46 11.52
C ASN A 540 -6.07 -14.16 12.62
N ASN A 541 -6.71 -15.21 13.15
CA ASN A 541 -7.71 -15.10 14.20
C ASN A 541 -7.21 -14.26 15.39
N ALA A 542 -7.93 -13.17 15.66
CA ALA A 542 -7.61 -12.21 16.70
C ALA A 542 -8.33 -12.48 18.03
N SER A 543 -8.94 -13.66 18.22
CA SER A 543 -9.69 -14.03 19.44
C SER A 543 -8.97 -13.75 20.76
N TYR A 544 -7.64 -13.81 20.79
CA TYR A 544 -6.83 -13.62 22.01
C TYR A 544 -6.07 -12.29 22.03
N LEU A 545 -6.31 -11.42 21.06
CA LEU A 545 -5.60 -10.16 20.92
C LEU A 545 -6.02 -9.18 22.04
N ARG A 546 -5.10 -8.86 22.94
CA ARG A 546 -5.26 -7.82 23.97
C ARG A 546 -4.47 -6.59 23.56
N LEU A 547 -5.16 -5.48 23.29
CA LEU A 547 -4.54 -4.19 22.92
C LEU A 547 -4.67 -3.15 24.03
N GLU A 548 -5.02 -3.56 25.24
CA GLU A 548 -5.34 -2.66 26.36
C GLU A 548 -4.16 -1.75 26.75
N THR A 549 -2.93 -2.13 26.38
CA THR A 549 -1.68 -1.42 26.68
C THR A 549 -1.15 -0.55 25.52
N SER A 550 -1.74 -0.62 24.32
CA SER A 550 -1.17 0.02 23.11
C SER A 550 -1.80 1.39 22.81
N HIS A 551 -1.48 2.40 23.62
CA HIS A 551 -2.02 3.76 23.49
C HIS A 551 -1.47 4.53 22.27
N HIS A 552 -0.34 4.11 21.71
CA HIS A 552 0.37 4.80 20.63
C HIS A 552 0.04 4.27 19.22
N LEU A 553 -0.99 3.41 19.11
CA LEU A 553 -1.45 2.88 17.83
C LEU A 553 -1.92 3.98 16.89
N ARG A 554 -1.27 4.04 15.72
CA ARG A 554 -1.57 4.91 14.58
C ARG A 554 -2.39 4.18 13.52
N SER A 555 -2.19 2.87 13.33
CA SER A 555 -2.86 2.14 12.24
C SER A 555 -3.22 0.71 12.58
N ILE A 556 -4.41 0.30 12.15
CA ILE A 556 -4.91 -1.06 12.29
C ILE A 556 -5.45 -1.54 10.94
N PHE A 557 -4.93 -2.67 10.47
CA PHE A 557 -5.45 -3.40 9.32
C PHE A 557 -5.97 -4.77 9.75
N LEU A 558 -7.16 -5.11 9.26
CA LEU A 558 -7.70 -6.45 9.36
C LEU A 558 -7.70 -7.11 7.98
N PHE A 559 -6.96 -8.20 7.85
CA PHE A 559 -6.93 -9.00 6.63
C PHE A 559 -7.69 -10.32 6.74
N ASP A 560 -7.94 -10.82 7.96
CA ASP A 560 -8.74 -12.04 8.17
C ASP A 560 -10.24 -11.71 8.29
N PRO A 561 -11.08 -12.07 7.30
CA PRO A 561 -12.53 -11.85 7.35
C PRO A 561 -13.26 -12.82 8.30
N LYS A 562 -12.59 -13.89 8.75
CA LYS A 562 -13.12 -14.84 9.74
C LYS A 562 -12.74 -14.48 11.16
N ALA A 563 -11.76 -13.60 11.36
CA ALA A 563 -11.50 -13.02 12.67
C ALA A 563 -12.84 -12.42 13.14
N SER A 564 -13.42 -13.05 14.16
CA SER A 564 -14.72 -12.69 14.67
C SER A 564 -14.59 -11.31 15.30
N PHE A 565 -14.79 -10.27 14.49
CA PHE A 565 -14.79 -8.88 14.95
C PHE A 565 -15.86 -8.65 16.04
N ILE A 566 -16.81 -9.59 16.14
CA ILE A 566 -17.85 -9.67 17.17
C ILE A 566 -17.28 -10.11 18.53
N ASN A 567 -16.22 -10.92 18.58
CA ASN A 567 -15.51 -11.29 19.82
C ASN A 567 -14.26 -10.47 20.08
N LEU A 568 -13.86 -9.58 19.16
CA LEU A 568 -12.86 -8.58 19.48
C LEU A 568 -13.46 -7.62 20.50
N THR A 569 -12.84 -7.61 21.67
CA THR A 569 -12.96 -6.66 22.80
C THR A 569 -12.77 -5.18 22.40
N LEU A 570 -12.83 -4.86 21.10
CA LEU A 570 -12.61 -3.54 20.51
C LEU A 570 -13.66 -2.49 20.91
N GLN A 571 -14.85 -2.89 21.37
CA GLN A 571 -15.83 -1.94 21.95
C GLN A 571 -15.22 -1.14 23.10
N ASN A 572 -14.31 -1.74 23.89
CA ASN A 572 -13.60 -1.02 24.97
C ASN A 572 -12.28 -0.38 24.50
N LEU A 573 -11.62 -0.95 23.48
CA LEU A 573 -10.26 -0.54 23.06
C LEU A 573 -10.22 0.78 22.25
N PHE A 574 -11.26 1.10 21.47
CA PHE A 574 -11.26 2.37 20.69
C PHE A 574 -11.29 3.62 21.57
N SER A 575 -11.71 3.50 22.84
CA SER A 575 -11.61 4.61 23.80
C SER A 575 -10.16 4.99 24.11
N CYS A 576 -9.21 4.06 23.92
CA CYS A 576 -7.78 4.21 24.17
C CYS A 576 -6.97 4.65 22.94
N PHE A 577 -7.50 4.56 21.72
CA PHE A 577 -6.76 4.77 20.46
C PHE A 577 -6.93 6.18 19.87
N ARG A 578 -6.77 7.21 20.70
CA ARG A 578 -7.00 8.61 20.27
C ARG A 578 -6.07 9.06 19.14
N LEU A 579 -4.90 8.42 19.02
CA LEU A 579 -3.87 8.72 18.03
C LEU A 579 -4.06 7.98 16.70
N LEU A 580 -5.07 7.12 16.58
CA LEU A 580 -5.29 6.29 15.40
C LEU A 580 -5.62 7.13 14.16
N LYS A 581 -4.77 7.03 13.13
CA LYS A 581 -4.90 7.65 11.81
C LYS A 581 -5.59 6.76 10.78
N VAL A 582 -5.32 5.45 10.80
CA VAL A 582 -5.87 4.50 9.80
C VAL A 582 -6.59 3.36 10.50
N LEU A 583 -7.86 3.16 10.14
CA LEU A 583 -8.63 1.97 10.51
C LEU A 583 -9.16 1.32 9.24
N ASP A 584 -8.61 0.16 8.87
CA ASP A 584 -9.09 -0.64 7.76
C ASP A 584 -9.61 -2.00 8.26
N ILE A 585 -10.94 -2.12 8.30
CA ILE A 585 -11.67 -3.33 8.70
C ILE A 585 -12.49 -3.85 7.52
N SER A 586 -11.96 -3.68 6.31
CA SER A 586 -12.59 -4.16 5.08
C SER A 586 -12.86 -5.66 5.16
N PHE A 587 -14.00 -6.08 4.60
CA PHE A 587 -14.50 -7.45 4.53
C PHE A 587 -14.80 -8.09 5.89
N ALA A 588 -14.74 -7.33 6.99
CA ALA A 588 -15.21 -7.78 8.28
C ALA A 588 -16.73 -8.05 8.25
N PRO A 589 -17.22 -9.09 8.94
CA PRO A 589 -18.64 -9.46 8.97
C PRO A 589 -19.46 -8.55 9.91
N ILE A 590 -19.27 -7.23 9.83
CA ILE A 590 -19.93 -6.23 10.69
C ILE A 590 -21.13 -5.58 9.99
N GLU A 591 -22.21 -5.40 10.73
CA GLU A 591 -23.44 -4.71 10.26
C GLU A 591 -23.59 -3.29 10.79
N LYS A 592 -22.89 -2.98 11.90
CA LYS A 592 -22.92 -1.68 12.57
C LYS A 592 -21.52 -1.35 13.08
N LEU A 593 -21.19 -0.05 13.06
CA LEU A 593 -19.96 0.46 13.67
C LEU A 593 -20.17 0.75 15.16
N PRO A 594 -19.23 0.33 16.03
CA PRO A 594 -19.18 0.76 17.42
C PRO A 594 -19.20 2.29 17.55
N ARG A 595 -19.80 2.81 18.62
CA ARG A 595 -19.96 4.26 18.81
C ARG A 595 -18.61 4.95 19.08
N GLU A 596 -17.67 4.20 19.62
CA GLU A 596 -16.35 4.62 20.06
C GLU A 596 -15.47 5.00 18.87
N ILE A 597 -15.68 4.40 17.70
CA ILE A 597 -14.98 4.78 16.45
C ILE A 597 -15.18 6.27 16.14
N TYR A 598 -16.37 6.82 16.44
CA TYR A 598 -16.67 8.24 16.20
C TYR A 598 -15.97 9.19 17.20
N ASN A 599 -15.25 8.66 18.19
CA ASN A 599 -14.38 9.43 19.09
C ASN A 599 -12.92 9.50 18.61
N LEU A 600 -12.55 8.75 17.57
CA LEU A 600 -11.19 8.70 17.02
C LEU A 600 -10.88 9.99 16.25
N PHE A 601 -10.56 11.05 16.98
CA PHE A 601 -10.37 12.38 16.40
C PHE A 601 -9.26 12.43 15.36
N ASN A 602 -8.17 11.67 15.56
CA ASN A 602 -7.03 11.64 14.65
C ASN A 602 -7.26 10.76 13.41
N LEU A 603 -8.46 10.20 13.20
CA LEU A 603 -8.71 9.27 12.10
C LEU A 603 -8.75 10.00 10.75
N HIS A 604 -7.85 9.61 9.85
CA HIS A 604 -7.71 10.12 8.48
C HIS A 604 -8.25 9.14 7.43
N TYR A 605 -8.22 7.83 7.69
CA TYR A 605 -8.73 6.80 6.79
C TYR A 605 -9.67 5.83 7.53
N LEU A 606 -10.89 5.66 7.01
CA LEU A 606 -11.86 4.68 7.49
C LEU A 606 -12.24 3.72 6.35
N GLY A 607 -11.71 2.49 6.43
CA GLY A 607 -11.93 1.41 5.47
C GLY A 607 -12.98 0.42 5.95
N LEU A 608 -14.12 0.39 5.27
CA LEU A 608 -15.30 -0.44 5.58
C LEU A 608 -15.75 -1.26 4.37
N ARG A 609 -14.88 -1.38 3.37
CA ARG A 609 -15.19 -1.99 2.09
C ARG A 609 -15.68 -3.42 2.28
N GLY A 610 -16.75 -3.82 1.60
CA GLY A 610 -17.23 -5.21 1.63
C GLY A 610 -17.81 -5.66 2.98
N THR A 611 -18.03 -4.74 3.93
CA THR A 611 -18.75 -5.04 5.18
C THR A 611 -20.26 -5.06 4.94
N LYS A 612 -21.04 -5.54 5.92
CA LYS A 612 -22.52 -5.61 5.83
C LYS A 612 -23.20 -4.34 6.37
N ILE A 613 -22.47 -3.24 6.54
CA ILE A 613 -22.99 -2.00 7.11
C ILE A 613 -24.15 -1.47 6.29
N LYS A 614 -25.27 -1.19 6.97
CA LYS A 614 -26.49 -0.62 6.36
C LYS A 614 -26.70 0.86 6.65
N LYS A 615 -26.18 1.35 7.79
CA LYS A 615 -26.34 2.74 8.23
C LYS A 615 -25.07 3.22 8.93
N ILE A 616 -24.68 4.46 8.66
CA ILE A 616 -23.63 5.16 9.39
C ILE A 616 -24.28 6.23 10.27
N SER A 617 -23.83 6.33 11.52
CA SER A 617 -24.40 7.26 12.49
C SER A 617 -24.14 8.73 12.12
N LYS A 618 -25.03 9.64 12.54
CA LYS A 618 -24.78 11.10 12.49
C LYS A 618 -23.52 11.50 13.27
N SER A 619 -23.03 10.66 14.19
CA SER A 619 -21.75 10.84 14.87
C SER A 619 -20.53 10.86 13.94
N LEU A 620 -20.67 10.40 12.68
CA LEU A 620 -19.62 10.49 11.65
C LEU A 620 -19.01 11.89 11.57
N GLY A 621 -19.83 12.94 11.66
CA GLY A 621 -19.37 14.33 11.58
C GLY A 621 -18.45 14.80 12.70
N ARG A 622 -18.09 13.94 13.66
CA ARG A 622 -17.05 14.19 14.69
C ARG A 622 -15.64 13.87 14.21
N LEU A 623 -15.50 13.09 13.13
CA LEU A 623 -14.22 12.66 12.57
C LEU A 623 -13.61 13.75 11.69
N HIS A 624 -13.33 14.92 12.26
CA HIS A 624 -12.97 16.14 11.52
C HIS A 624 -11.69 16.03 10.66
N ASN A 625 -10.81 15.08 10.99
CA ASN A 625 -9.58 14.82 10.24
C ASN A 625 -9.74 13.76 9.14
N LEU A 626 -10.93 13.18 8.97
CA LEU A 626 -11.16 12.13 8.00
C LEU A 626 -10.93 12.64 6.57
N GLN A 627 -10.01 12.00 5.86
CA GLN A 627 -9.65 12.28 4.48
C GLN A 627 -10.25 11.24 3.52
N THR A 628 -10.37 9.98 3.94
CA THR A 628 -10.94 8.90 3.12
C THR A 628 -12.02 8.14 3.87
N LEU A 629 -13.20 8.03 3.25
CA LEU A 629 -14.27 7.13 3.65
C LEU A 629 -14.47 6.08 2.55
N ASP A 630 -14.09 4.83 2.83
CA ASP A 630 -14.29 3.70 1.91
C ASP A 630 -15.42 2.79 2.41
N VAL A 631 -16.60 2.98 1.84
CA VAL A 631 -17.83 2.21 2.10
C VAL A 631 -18.25 1.43 0.85
N TRP A 632 -17.30 1.12 -0.03
CA TRP A 632 -17.53 0.37 -1.25
C TRP A 632 -17.99 -1.06 -0.97
N LYS A 633 -18.92 -1.60 -1.77
CA LYS A 633 -19.50 -2.95 -1.55
C LYS A 633 -20.15 -3.14 -0.17
N THR A 634 -20.63 -2.06 0.45
CA THR A 634 -21.48 -2.16 1.65
C THR A 634 -22.96 -2.18 1.27
N ASN A 635 -23.85 -2.34 2.25
CA ASN A 635 -25.30 -2.24 2.07
C ASN A 635 -25.82 -0.84 2.46
N LEU A 636 -24.97 0.19 2.35
CA LEU A 636 -25.29 1.55 2.74
C LEU A 636 -26.04 2.27 1.61
N ASP A 637 -27.27 2.72 1.88
CA ASP A 637 -28.07 3.43 0.88
C ASP A 637 -27.88 4.96 0.92
N ASN A 638 -27.59 5.52 2.10
CA ASN A 638 -27.55 6.96 2.33
C ASN A 638 -26.35 7.35 3.21
N LEU A 639 -25.63 8.39 2.81
CA LEU A 639 -24.65 9.04 3.69
C LEU A 639 -25.37 9.90 4.75
N PRO A 640 -24.90 9.92 6.02
CA PRO A 640 -25.52 10.75 7.04
C PRO A 640 -25.35 12.24 6.72
N SER A 641 -26.33 13.08 7.07
CA SER A 641 -26.28 14.53 6.79
C SER A 641 -25.06 15.25 7.38
N THR A 642 -24.42 14.65 8.39
CA THR A 642 -23.22 15.18 9.03
C THR A 642 -21.93 14.91 8.27
N VAL A 643 -21.94 14.14 7.16
CA VAL A 643 -20.76 13.97 6.29
C VAL A 643 -20.26 15.31 5.75
N ALA A 644 -21.16 16.29 5.54
CA ALA A 644 -20.82 17.64 5.11
C ALA A 644 -19.99 18.45 6.13
N LYS A 645 -19.85 17.97 7.37
CA LYS A 645 -18.98 18.56 8.41
C LYS A 645 -17.52 18.14 8.26
N LEU A 646 -17.23 17.14 7.44
CA LEU A 646 -15.89 16.58 7.26
C LEU A 646 -15.10 17.40 6.24
N LYS A 647 -14.69 18.61 6.63
CA LYS A 647 -14.07 19.58 5.70
C LYS A 647 -12.73 19.14 5.11
N ARG A 648 -12.04 18.16 5.73
CA ARG A 648 -10.79 17.56 5.23
C ARG A 648 -10.99 16.34 4.33
N LEU A 649 -12.24 15.96 4.06
CA LEU A 649 -12.56 14.76 3.29
C LEU A 649 -12.19 14.96 1.82
N ARG A 650 -11.40 14.02 1.29
CA ARG A 650 -10.90 14.02 -0.09
C ARG A 650 -11.48 12.91 -0.94
N HIS A 651 -11.86 11.79 -0.31
CA HIS A 651 -12.30 10.61 -1.04
C HIS A 651 -13.51 9.96 -0.38
N ILE A 652 -14.56 9.79 -1.19
CA ILE A 652 -15.75 8.99 -0.85
C ILE A 652 -15.85 7.86 -1.87
N LEU A 653 -15.69 6.63 -1.39
CA LEU A 653 -15.86 5.42 -2.20
C LEU A 653 -17.12 4.71 -1.71
N ALA A 654 -18.21 4.81 -2.46
CA ALA A 654 -19.51 4.28 -2.08
C ALA A 654 -20.15 3.50 -3.22
N GLY A 655 -21.25 2.79 -2.95
CA GLY A 655 -21.95 1.96 -3.93
C GLY A 655 -21.51 0.50 -3.93
N LYS A 656 -22.17 -0.31 -4.75
CA LYS A 656 -21.98 -1.76 -4.87
C LYS A 656 -22.33 -2.19 -6.29
N TYR A 657 -21.64 -3.23 -6.77
CA TYR A 657 -22.02 -3.91 -8.01
C TYR A 657 -22.71 -5.22 -7.67
N PHE A 658 -23.81 -5.50 -8.36
CA PHE A 658 -24.47 -6.79 -8.44
C PHE A 658 -24.33 -7.31 -9.87
N VAL A 659 -23.99 -8.58 -10.01
CA VAL A 659 -24.08 -9.27 -11.29
C VAL A 659 -25.48 -9.88 -11.34
N LEU A 660 -26.27 -9.52 -12.35
CA LEU A 660 -27.57 -10.13 -12.65
C LEU A 660 -27.36 -11.34 -13.58
N TYR A 661 -28.42 -12.00 -14.03
CA TYR A 661 -28.30 -13.13 -14.94
C TYR A 661 -27.69 -12.67 -16.29
N GLY A 662 -26.72 -13.42 -16.82
CA GLY A 662 -26.02 -13.08 -18.07
C GLY A 662 -24.98 -11.96 -17.92
N ASN A 663 -24.94 -11.05 -18.90
CA ASN A 663 -24.04 -9.88 -18.92
C ASN A 663 -24.62 -8.63 -18.25
N GLU A 664 -25.80 -8.73 -17.63
CA GLU A 664 -26.43 -7.62 -16.95
C GLU A 664 -25.84 -7.42 -15.55
N PHE A 665 -25.63 -6.15 -15.18
CA PHE A 665 -25.14 -5.80 -13.86
C PHE A 665 -25.93 -4.61 -13.32
N GLU A 666 -26.25 -4.66 -12.03
CA GLU A 666 -26.88 -3.55 -11.34
C GLU A 666 -25.84 -2.83 -10.48
N ILE A 667 -25.89 -1.50 -10.50
CA ILE A 667 -25.02 -0.65 -9.69
C ILE A 667 -25.89 0.05 -8.64
N SER A 668 -25.57 -0.14 -7.36
CA SER A 668 -26.18 0.68 -6.32
C SER A 668 -25.47 2.03 -6.22
N PHE A 669 -26.29 3.07 -6.19
CA PHE A 669 -25.87 4.45 -5.95
C PHE A 669 -26.28 4.87 -4.55
N VAL A 670 -25.42 5.63 -3.89
CA VAL A 670 -25.65 6.11 -2.53
C VAL A 670 -26.11 7.55 -2.57
N THR A 671 -27.18 7.87 -1.86
CA THR A 671 -27.64 9.26 -1.76
C THR A 671 -26.77 10.03 -0.77
N ALA A 672 -26.61 11.34 -1.01
CA ALA A 672 -25.86 12.23 -0.14
C ALA A 672 -26.68 13.49 0.20
N PRO A 673 -26.41 14.15 1.34
CA PRO A 673 -27.01 15.43 1.64
C PRO A 673 -26.52 16.51 0.66
N ARG A 674 -27.37 17.50 0.34
CA ARG A 674 -27.03 18.68 -0.48
C ARG A 674 -25.66 19.29 -0.17
N LYS A 675 -25.39 19.48 1.12
CA LYS A 675 -24.15 20.09 1.63
C LYS A 675 -22.88 19.27 1.35
N ILE A 676 -22.98 18.13 0.68
CA ILE A 676 -21.83 17.39 0.16
C ILE A 676 -21.00 18.23 -0.82
N CYS A 677 -21.67 19.12 -1.57
CA CYS A 677 -21.05 20.04 -2.51
C CYS A 677 -20.26 21.17 -1.81
N ASP A 678 -20.34 21.30 -0.49
CA ASP A 678 -19.57 22.27 0.33
C ASP A 678 -18.19 21.71 0.76
N LEU A 679 -17.83 20.51 0.32
CA LEU A 679 -16.58 19.83 0.65
C LEU A 679 -15.55 20.08 -0.45
N VAL A 680 -15.03 21.31 -0.50
CA VAL A 680 -14.16 21.82 -1.58
C VAL A 680 -12.85 21.03 -1.77
N ASP A 681 -12.39 20.30 -0.76
CA ASP A 681 -11.19 19.45 -0.83
C ASP A 681 -11.46 18.06 -1.44
N LEU A 682 -12.72 17.73 -1.79
CA LEU A 682 -13.06 16.46 -2.40
C LEU A 682 -12.41 16.28 -3.76
N GLN A 683 -11.67 15.18 -3.91
CA GLN A 683 -10.98 14.78 -5.13
C GLN A 683 -11.61 13.57 -5.81
N THR A 684 -12.33 12.72 -5.07
CA THR A 684 -12.97 11.53 -5.63
C THR A 684 -14.32 11.25 -4.98
N ILE A 685 -15.33 11.09 -5.82
CA ILE A 685 -16.65 10.58 -5.44
C ILE A 685 -16.98 9.41 -6.36
N LYS A 686 -17.44 8.30 -5.78
CA LYS A 686 -17.81 7.09 -6.51
C LYS A 686 -19.25 6.70 -6.20
N TYR A 687 -20.04 6.51 -7.25
CA TYR A 687 -21.43 6.03 -7.27
C TYR A 687 -22.37 6.84 -6.38
N LEU A 688 -22.36 8.15 -6.60
CA LEU A 688 -23.31 9.08 -6.02
C LEU A 688 -24.65 9.02 -6.78
N ALA A 689 -25.77 8.98 -6.07
CA ALA A 689 -27.08 9.13 -6.69
C ALA A 689 -27.33 10.61 -7.02
N ALA A 690 -27.77 10.89 -8.25
CA ALA A 690 -28.17 12.22 -8.68
C ALA A 690 -29.46 12.66 -7.98
N ASN A 691 -29.55 13.96 -7.74
CA ASN A 691 -30.78 14.68 -7.42
C ASN A 691 -30.61 16.12 -7.89
N ASP A 692 -31.72 16.87 -7.99
CA ASP A 692 -31.75 18.20 -8.60
C ASP A 692 -30.75 19.18 -7.95
N GLU A 693 -30.55 19.08 -6.64
CA GLU A 693 -29.64 19.98 -5.93
C GLU A 693 -28.16 19.61 -6.14
N ILE A 694 -27.84 18.32 -6.11
CA ILE A 694 -26.48 17.80 -6.33
C ILE A 694 -26.03 18.15 -7.74
N VAL A 695 -26.88 17.90 -8.74
CA VAL A 695 -26.57 18.11 -10.14
C VAL A 695 -26.20 19.56 -10.42
N LYS A 696 -26.93 20.53 -9.83
CA LYS A 696 -26.64 21.97 -9.92
C LYS A 696 -25.35 22.39 -9.21
N GLN A 697 -25.06 21.80 -8.05
CA GLN A 697 -23.99 22.27 -7.16
C GLN A 697 -22.69 21.48 -7.26
N ILE A 698 -22.66 20.34 -7.94
CA ILE A 698 -21.47 19.49 -8.04
C ILE A 698 -20.29 20.23 -8.67
N GLY A 699 -20.56 21.22 -9.52
CA GLY A 699 -19.56 22.11 -10.13
C GLY A 699 -18.77 22.95 -9.12
N ASN A 700 -19.25 23.11 -7.89
CA ASN A 700 -18.51 23.77 -6.81
C ASN A 700 -17.30 22.96 -6.33
N LEU A 701 -17.26 21.65 -6.63
CA LEU A 701 -16.17 20.75 -6.26
C LEU A 701 -15.02 20.83 -7.27
N THR A 702 -14.38 21.99 -7.37
CA THR A 702 -13.33 22.27 -8.37
C THR A 702 -12.06 21.41 -8.22
N GLN A 703 -11.86 20.78 -7.05
CA GLN A 703 -10.75 19.85 -6.80
C GLN A 703 -11.04 18.41 -7.24
N LEU A 704 -12.25 18.12 -7.70
CA LEU A 704 -12.67 16.77 -8.03
C LEU A 704 -11.95 16.28 -9.30
N ARG A 705 -11.27 15.14 -9.17
CA ARG A 705 -10.52 14.50 -10.25
C ARG A 705 -11.23 13.29 -10.82
N SER A 706 -12.15 12.70 -10.05
CA SER A 706 -12.89 11.52 -10.44
C SER A 706 -14.30 11.55 -9.89
N LEU A 707 -15.29 11.64 -10.78
CA LEU A 707 -16.72 11.58 -10.46
C LEU A 707 -17.34 10.32 -11.05
N GLN A 708 -18.16 9.63 -10.25
CA GLN A 708 -19.15 8.69 -10.78
C GLN A 708 -20.49 9.00 -10.16
N ILE A 709 -21.45 9.34 -11.00
CA ILE A 709 -22.81 9.74 -10.64
C ILE A 709 -23.80 8.92 -11.44
N GLY A 710 -24.89 8.49 -10.82
CA GLY A 710 -25.91 7.72 -11.51
C GLY A 710 -27.32 8.06 -11.08
N ARG A 711 -28.31 7.44 -11.75
CA ARG A 711 -29.73 7.83 -11.69
C ARG A 711 -29.97 9.24 -12.21
N VAL A 712 -29.22 9.64 -13.23
CA VAL A 712 -29.39 10.94 -13.88
C VAL A 712 -30.58 10.86 -14.82
N THR A 713 -31.55 11.76 -14.66
CA THR A 713 -32.69 11.92 -15.56
C THR A 713 -32.34 12.77 -16.78
N GLU A 714 -33.18 12.78 -17.80
CA GLU A 714 -33.00 13.61 -19.00
C GLU A 714 -32.92 15.11 -18.66
N TRP A 715 -33.84 15.62 -17.81
CA TRP A 715 -33.83 17.02 -17.35
C TRP A 715 -32.58 17.38 -16.53
N GLN A 716 -32.09 16.46 -15.70
CA GLN A 716 -30.87 16.68 -14.93
C GLN A 716 -29.62 16.65 -15.80
N SER A 717 -29.68 16.06 -16.99
CA SER A 717 -28.50 15.92 -17.84
C SER A 717 -27.91 17.29 -18.18
N GLU A 718 -28.72 18.22 -18.68
CA GLU A 718 -28.27 19.57 -19.07
C GLU A 718 -27.66 20.35 -17.90
N GLU A 719 -28.32 20.33 -16.74
CA GLU A 719 -27.83 20.97 -15.52
C GLU A 719 -26.49 20.37 -15.06
N LEU A 720 -26.32 19.04 -15.23
CA LEU A 720 -25.07 18.35 -14.92
C LEU A 720 -23.96 18.79 -15.87
N LEU A 721 -24.23 18.90 -17.18
CA LEU A 721 -23.23 19.34 -18.17
C LEU A 721 -22.72 20.75 -17.83
N VAL A 722 -23.64 21.67 -17.49
CA VAL A 722 -23.29 23.05 -17.08
C VAL A 722 -22.43 23.05 -15.81
N ALA A 723 -22.76 22.21 -14.83
CA ALA A 723 -21.96 22.10 -13.61
C ALA A 723 -20.57 21.51 -13.87
N LEU A 724 -20.46 20.50 -14.75
CA LEU A 724 -19.20 19.86 -15.13
C LEU A 724 -18.23 20.82 -15.82
N CYS A 725 -18.71 21.81 -16.57
CA CYS A 725 -17.87 22.82 -17.23
C CYS A 725 -16.98 23.61 -16.23
N LYS A 726 -17.39 23.73 -14.97
CA LYS A 726 -16.62 24.42 -13.91
C LYS A 726 -15.49 23.57 -13.32
N MET A 727 -15.40 22.28 -13.69
CA MET A 727 -14.57 21.29 -13.00
C MET A 727 -13.24 21.06 -13.72
N GLU A 728 -12.39 22.07 -13.75
CA GLU A 728 -11.14 22.08 -14.52
C GLU A 728 -10.21 20.88 -14.24
N ARG A 729 -10.22 20.33 -13.02
CA ARG A 729 -9.32 19.23 -12.60
C ARG A 729 -9.90 17.83 -12.84
N LEU A 730 -11.10 17.72 -13.41
CA LEU A 730 -11.76 16.44 -13.60
C LEU A 730 -11.04 15.60 -14.65
N LYS A 731 -10.51 14.45 -14.23
CA LYS A 731 -9.78 13.51 -15.09
C LYS A 731 -10.61 12.29 -15.50
N LYS A 732 -11.63 11.94 -14.69
CA LYS A 732 -12.47 10.78 -14.95
C LYS A 732 -13.92 11.06 -14.59
N LEU A 733 -14.81 10.81 -15.55
CA LEU A 733 -16.25 10.87 -15.36
C LEU A 733 -16.87 9.51 -15.69
N SER A 734 -17.92 9.14 -14.98
CA SER A 734 -18.84 8.09 -15.41
C SER A 734 -20.24 8.51 -14.99
N VAL A 735 -21.13 8.66 -15.97
CA VAL A 735 -22.52 9.02 -15.75
C VAL A 735 -23.38 7.80 -16.08
N PHE A 736 -24.31 7.46 -15.20
CA PHE A 736 -25.26 6.38 -15.40
C PHE A 736 -26.68 6.94 -15.42
N SER A 737 -27.42 6.71 -16.49
CA SER A 737 -28.82 7.14 -16.58
C SER A 737 -29.72 6.34 -15.65
N GLU A 738 -30.90 6.88 -15.35
CA GLU A 738 -31.96 6.15 -14.64
C GLU A 738 -32.58 5.05 -15.52
N SER A 739 -32.67 5.25 -16.84
CA SER A 739 -33.16 4.28 -17.81
C SER A 739 -32.33 4.29 -19.10
N LEU A 740 -32.49 3.25 -19.92
CA LEU A 740 -31.86 3.15 -21.25
C LEU A 740 -32.43 4.16 -22.26
N SER A 741 -33.57 4.78 -21.98
CA SER A 741 -34.21 5.75 -22.87
C SER A 741 -33.62 7.16 -22.75
N VAL A 742 -32.83 7.44 -21.71
CA VAL A 742 -32.18 8.74 -21.52
C VAL A 742 -30.94 8.82 -22.41
N ILE A 743 -31.02 9.65 -23.46
CA ILE A 743 -29.89 9.94 -24.36
C ILE A 743 -29.19 11.19 -23.84
N PHE A 744 -27.92 11.07 -23.48
CA PHE A 744 -27.10 12.22 -23.11
C PHE A 744 -26.62 12.94 -24.37
N ASN A 745 -27.08 14.18 -24.58
CA ASN A 745 -26.60 15.02 -25.66
C ASN A 745 -25.23 15.63 -25.31
N TRP A 746 -24.17 14.82 -25.45
CA TRP A 746 -22.78 15.28 -25.27
C TRP A 746 -22.29 16.20 -26.39
N GLU A 747 -23.05 16.36 -27.49
CA GLU A 747 -22.71 17.26 -28.60
C GLU A 747 -23.12 18.71 -28.31
N ALA A 748 -24.08 18.94 -27.42
CA ALA A 748 -24.46 20.26 -26.91
C ALA A 748 -23.48 20.83 -25.86
N PHE A 749 -22.35 20.17 -25.63
CA PHE A 749 -21.37 20.51 -24.59
C PHE A 749 -20.47 21.67 -25.07
N PRO A 750 -20.49 22.86 -24.43
CA PRO A 750 -19.74 24.01 -24.92
C PRO A 750 -18.22 23.84 -24.82
N SER A 751 -17.76 23.13 -23.77
CA SER A 751 -16.35 22.78 -23.56
C SER A 751 -16.22 21.70 -22.48
N LEU A 752 -15.65 20.54 -22.79
CA LEU A 752 -15.34 19.51 -21.80
C LEU A 752 -14.20 19.97 -20.87
N PRO A 753 -14.14 19.49 -19.61
CA PRO A 753 -13.00 19.72 -18.75
C PRO A 753 -11.67 19.33 -19.44
N PRO A 754 -10.63 20.17 -19.36
CA PRO A 754 -9.45 20.05 -20.23
C PRO A 754 -8.63 18.78 -20.01
N TYR A 755 -8.79 18.10 -18.88
CA TYR A 755 -8.06 16.89 -18.53
C TYR A 755 -8.93 15.63 -18.51
N LEU A 756 -10.18 15.68 -19.00
CA LEU A 756 -11.10 14.55 -18.98
C LEU A 756 -10.60 13.44 -19.93
N GLN A 757 -10.41 12.24 -19.39
CA GLN A 757 -9.93 11.04 -20.10
C GLN A 757 -11.01 10.00 -20.34
#